data_AF-A0A5C1HT11-F1
#
_entry.id   AF-A0A5C1HT11-F1
#
_cell.length_a   1.000
_cell.length_b   1.000
_cell.length_c   1.000
_cell.angle_alpha   90.00
_cell.angle_beta   90.00
_cell.angle_gamma   90.00
#
_symmetry.space_group_name_H-M   'P 1'
#
loop_
_entity.id
_entity.type
_entity.pdbx_description
1 polymer ?
#
loop_
_entity_poly.entity_id
_entity_poly.type
_entity_poly.pdbx_seq_one_letter_code
_entity_poly.pdbx_strand_id
1 'polypeptide(L)'
;MKKILSLLCVITMSIAARAQNGNFIKLSIAKFSTGNDEAWQNADFNDAQWKNIKVGDVWQEQGYPDYHGFAWYRIHVVIPSSLKKQAVWADSLRVFLAHVNDVDETYFNGKLIGKTGAFPEDKGGYVSKWPAVRNYCIAANDPAIKWDAENVIAIKVYDGGGSGGIFMGSPYIDMLEKFDGIVFTQTDISFLPNAQSVRKLTISNSFKTIITGKFHYRIIDEVTEKTIAEKTVNANLQPLGKETYTLNFPHREGIKLFYEFTETASGKTKTFAEIAPYLLTPRVPLTPMINGAAVLGIHPGSPVLYKIAASGQKPLNYLAKNLPEGLSLDNKTGIITGTAPKAGDYKVSVSVSNNLGRSARILTIKSGHLLALTPPMGWNSWNCWGLNVSDEKVRLSAKAMVDKGLTDYGWNSINVDDGWQAPARQQDGAIAANEKFPDMKALGVHLHQQGLKFGIYSSPGAKTCGGYLGSLGHEGQDAGTYFNWGVDYLKYDLCSYSDQTAGDTTLFAQQKPYMVMRDELAKQPRDIIYSICQYGIKDVWKWGTQMNGNLWRTTEDITDTWESLYGIGFSQTNNAAYAGPGGWNDPDMLILGRVGWGENLHQTNLTPYEQYTHMSLWSLLSAPLLIGCDMDKLDEFTLNLLKNREVIAIDQDVAGKQAGRVINDKQIQVWVKQLADGSKAIGIFNLGEKYSKYTLDFNSIHMGRVKVVRDIWQQKDIAKNVAGVSCNIPPHGVRFYKLM
;
A
#
# COMPACT_ATOMS: atom_id res chain seq x y z
N MET A 1 5.60 12.51 -39.28
CA MET A 1 5.43 11.09 -39.69
C MET A 1 6.32 10.27 -38.75
N LYS A 2 5.89 9.38 -37.87
CA LYS A 2 4.70 8.53 -37.74
C LYS A 2 4.18 8.62 -36.30
N LYS A 3 2.85 8.75 -36.15
CA LYS A 3 2.12 8.55 -34.89
C LYS A 3 2.08 7.05 -34.59
N ILE A 4 2.40 6.62 -33.37
CA ILE A 4 2.09 5.28 -32.89
C ILE A 4 1.20 5.43 -31.66
N LEU A 5 0.02 4.82 -31.78
CA LEU A 5 -1.11 4.79 -30.86
C LEU A 5 -0.70 4.30 -29.47
N SER A 6 -1.00 5.09 -28.46
CA SER A 6 -1.11 4.68 -27.06
C SER A 6 -2.41 3.90 -26.90
N LEU A 7 -2.32 2.57 -26.79
CA LEU A 7 -3.45 1.72 -26.42
C LEU A 7 -3.48 1.63 -24.89
N LEU A 8 -4.42 2.35 -24.28
CA LEU A 8 -4.70 2.28 -22.84
C LEU A 8 -5.35 0.91 -22.55
N CYS A 9 -4.58 -0.05 -22.05
CA CYS A 9 -5.11 -1.27 -21.45
C CYS A 9 -5.08 -1.11 -19.93
N VAL A 10 -6.26 -0.94 -19.35
CA VAL A 10 -6.48 -0.96 -17.90
C VAL A 10 -6.31 -2.41 -17.42
N ILE A 11 -5.24 -2.70 -16.67
CA ILE A 11 -5.10 -3.95 -15.91
C ILE A 11 -5.46 -3.63 -14.46
N THR A 12 -6.76 -3.66 -14.17
CA THR A 12 -7.25 -3.87 -12.81
C THR A 12 -6.95 -5.30 -12.40
N MET A 13 -6.71 -5.54 -11.11
CA MET A 13 -6.91 -6.86 -10.51
C MET A 13 -8.23 -7.41 -11.04
N SER A 14 -8.18 -8.44 -11.88
CA SER A 14 -9.30 -8.76 -12.76
C SER A 14 -10.37 -9.53 -12.01
N ILE A 15 -11.23 -8.79 -11.28
CA ILE A 15 -12.65 -9.12 -11.27
C ILE A 15 -13.16 -8.81 -12.67
N ALA A 16 -12.91 -9.73 -13.61
CA ALA A 16 -13.60 -9.70 -14.88
C ALA A 16 -15.03 -10.19 -14.65
N ALA A 17 -15.87 -9.34 -14.05
CA ALA A 17 -17.30 -9.45 -14.23
C ALA A 17 -17.58 -9.10 -15.71
N ARG A 18 -17.41 -10.08 -16.61
CA ARG A 18 -17.94 -9.97 -17.97
C ARG A 18 -19.45 -10.12 -17.91
N ALA A 19 -20.13 -9.04 -17.54
CA ALA A 19 -21.54 -8.89 -17.87
C ALA A 19 -21.62 -8.47 -19.34
N GLN A 20 -21.92 -9.41 -20.24
CA GLN A 20 -22.48 -9.07 -21.54
C GLN A 20 -23.89 -8.50 -21.29
N ASN A 21 -24.01 -7.18 -21.29
CA ASN A 21 -25.29 -6.51 -21.52
C ASN A 21 -25.04 -5.33 -22.46
N GLY A 22 -25.29 -5.53 -23.75
CA GLY A 22 -25.18 -4.50 -24.78
C GLY A 22 -26.35 -3.51 -24.81
N ASN A 23 -27.27 -3.56 -23.84
CA ASN A 23 -28.49 -2.73 -23.81
C ASN A 23 -28.42 -1.75 -22.64
N PHE A 24 -27.76 -0.63 -22.87
CA PHE A 24 -27.74 0.53 -21.99
C PHE A 24 -27.73 1.80 -22.84
N ILE A 25 -28.11 2.93 -22.25
CA ILE A 25 -28.05 4.25 -22.87
C ILE A 25 -26.91 5.02 -22.22
N LYS A 26 -25.85 5.31 -22.98
CA LYS A 26 -24.72 6.09 -22.46
C LYS A 26 -25.14 7.55 -22.28
N LEU A 27 -24.82 8.14 -21.13
CA LEU A 27 -25.01 9.56 -20.86
C LEU A 27 -23.65 10.27 -21.02
N SER A 28 -23.46 10.96 -22.16
CA SER A 28 -22.13 11.51 -22.52
C SER A 28 -22.03 13.03 -22.41
N ILE A 29 -23.16 13.74 -22.51
CA ILE A 29 -23.22 15.21 -22.47
C ILE A 29 -24.40 15.64 -21.59
N ALA A 30 -24.20 16.71 -20.82
CA ALA A 30 -25.25 17.40 -20.07
C ALA A 30 -25.24 18.89 -20.40
N LYS A 31 -26.37 19.56 -20.17
CA LYS A 31 -26.43 20.99 -19.93
C LYS A 31 -25.86 21.29 -18.54
N PHE A 32 -25.09 22.36 -18.40
CA PHE A 32 -24.38 22.69 -17.17
C PHE A 32 -24.51 24.16 -16.78
N SER A 33 -24.72 24.40 -15.49
CA SER A 33 -24.69 25.72 -14.88
C SER A 33 -24.15 25.64 -13.45
N THR A 34 -23.41 26.66 -13.04
CA THR A 34 -22.98 26.84 -11.64
C THR A 34 -24.05 27.59 -10.85
N GLY A 35 -24.18 27.32 -9.56
CA GLY A 35 -25.18 27.92 -8.67
C GLY A 35 -26.05 26.88 -7.95
N ASN A 36 -26.89 27.37 -7.05
CA ASN A 36 -27.76 26.56 -6.17
C ASN A 36 -29.24 26.98 -6.28
N ASP A 37 -29.81 26.95 -7.48
CA ASP A 37 -31.22 27.30 -7.70
C ASP A 37 -32.08 26.02 -7.79
N GLU A 38 -32.94 25.84 -6.80
CA GLU A 38 -33.87 24.71 -6.71
C GLU A 38 -34.85 24.63 -7.89
N ALA A 39 -35.09 25.72 -8.63
CA ALA A 39 -35.94 25.68 -9.82
C ALA A 39 -35.37 24.76 -10.92
N TRP A 40 -34.05 24.51 -10.91
CA TRP A 40 -33.36 23.72 -11.93
C TRP A 40 -33.58 22.21 -11.81
N GLN A 41 -34.21 21.75 -10.73
CA GLN A 41 -34.66 20.35 -10.60
C GLN A 41 -35.88 20.04 -11.49
N ASN A 42 -36.69 21.04 -11.83
CA ASN A 42 -37.97 20.86 -12.50
C ASN A 42 -37.78 20.35 -13.94
N ALA A 43 -38.61 19.38 -14.36
CA ALA A 43 -38.53 18.79 -15.69
C ALA A 43 -38.66 19.84 -16.80
N ASP A 44 -39.59 20.79 -16.66
CA ASP A 44 -39.95 21.77 -17.69
C ASP A 44 -39.08 23.05 -17.66
N PHE A 45 -38.03 23.09 -16.83
CA PHE A 45 -37.10 24.21 -16.81
C PHE A 45 -36.36 24.33 -18.15
N ASN A 46 -36.34 25.54 -18.71
CA ASN A 46 -35.68 25.83 -19.99
C ASN A 46 -34.18 26.10 -19.78
N ASP A 47 -33.35 25.10 -20.07
CA ASP A 47 -31.89 25.17 -20.01
C ASP A 47 -31.24 25.38 -21.39
N ALA A 48 -31.98 25.87 -22.39
CA ALA A 48 -31.46 26.06 -23.75
C ALA A 48 -30.22 26.97 -23.79
N GLN A 49 -30.14 27.93 -22.86
CA GLN A 49 -29.01 28.87 -22.73
C GLN A 49 -27.81 28.28 -21.97
N TRP A 50 -27.94 27.11 -21.35
CA TRP A 50 -26.84 26.47 -20.64
C TRP A 50 -25.82 25.89 -21.62
N LYS A 51 -24.55 25.95 -21.22
CA LYS A 51 -23.45 25.35 -21.96
C LYS A 51 -23.50 23.83 -21.83
N ASN A 52 -22.99 23.14 -22.84
CA ASN A 52 -22.81 21.70 -22.76
C ASN A 52 -21.52 21.38 -21.98
N ILE A 53 -21.55 20.32 -21.19
CA ILE A 53 -20.40 19.71 -20.53
C ILE A 53 -20.40 18.21 -20.80
N LYS A 54 -19.22 17.59 -20.86
CA LYS A 54 -19.11 16.13 -20.89
C LYS A 54 -19.30 15.58 -19.49
N VAL A 55 -19.99 14.45 -19.43
CA VAL A 55 -20.18 13.67 -18.21
C VAL A 55 -19.12 12.55 -18.20
N GLY A 56 -18.39 12.39 -17.09
CA GLY A 56 -17.24 11.50 -16.97
C GLY A 56 -15.89 12.22 -16.90
N ASP A 57 -15.87 13.53 -17.19
CA ASP A 57 -14.70 14.41 -17.09
C ASP A 57 -14.95 15.46 -15.98
N VAL A 58 -13.89 15.94 -15.32
CA VAL A 58 -13.99 16.99 -14.30
C VAL A 58 -14.34 18.34 -14.93
N TRP A 59 -15.06 19.23 -14.23
CA TRP A 59 -15.47 20.51 -14.83
C TRP A 59 -14.33 21.52 -14.95
N GLN A 60 -13.25 21.36 -14.18
CA GLN A 60 -12.06 22.22 -14.23
C GLN A 60 -11.39 22.18 -15.61
N GLU A 61 -11.37 21.00 -16.24
CA GLU A 61 -10.84 20.79 -17.59
C GLU A 61 -11.81 21.26 -18.70
N GLN A 62 -13.02 21.69 -18.33
CA GLN A 62 -14.12 22.00 -19.24
C GLN A 62 -14.57 23.47 -19.16
N GLY A 63 -13.67 24.34 -18.68
CA GLY A 63 -13.86 25.79 -18.68
C GLY A 63 -14.28 26.39 -17.34
N TYR A 64 -14.19 25.64 -16.25
CA TYR A 64 -14.45 26.12 -14.88
C TYR A 64 -13.24 25.89 -13.97
N PRO A 65 -12.05 26.47 -14.30
CA PRO A 65 -10.88 26.36 -13.45
C PRO A 65 -11.17 26.98 -12.07
N ASP A 66 -10.66 26.36 -11.02
CA ASP A 66 -10.75 26.85 -9.63
C ASP A 66 -12.18 27.03 -9.07
N TYR A 67 -13.19 26.43 -9.72
CA TYR A 67 -14.56 26.49 -9.22
C TYR A 67 -14.85 25.39 -8.20
N HIS A 68 -15.23 25.81 -7.00
CA HIS A 68 -15.76 24.97 -5.91
C HIS A 68 -17.10 25.55 -5.46
N GLY A 69 -18.11 24.69 -5.28
CA GLY A 69 -19.45 25.09 -4.89
C GLY A 69 -20.53 24.26 -5.57
N PHE A 70 -21.73 24.82 -5.63
CA PHE A 70 -22.87 24.14 -6.24
C PHE A 70 -22.84 24.22 -7.77
N ALA A 71 -23.17 23.12 -8.43
CA ALA A 71 -23.37 23.07 -9.87
C ALA A 71 -24.48 22.10 -10.22
N TRP A 72 -25.06 22.27 -11.40
CA TRP A 72 -26.14 21.44 -11.90
C TRP A 72 -25.82 20.88 -13.27
N TYR A 73 -26.09 19.59 -13.43
CA TYR A 73 -26.13 18.91 -14.71
C TYR A 73 -27.59 18.63 -15.07
N ARG A 74 -27.97 18.86 -16.33
CA ARG A 74 -29.28 18.46 -16.88
C ARG A 74 -29.08 17.63 -18.14
N ILE A 75 -29.52 16.38 -18.11
CA ILE A 75 -29.34 15.41 -19.19
C ILE A 75 -30.69 15.09 -19.81
N HIS A 76 -30.85 15.43 -21.09
CA HIS A 76 -32.03 15.08 -21.89
C HIS A 76 -31.79 13.74 -22.57
N VAL A 77 -32.72 12.80 -22.40
CA VAL A 77 -32.55 11.43 -22.89
C VAL A 77 -33.90 10.80 -23.26
N VAL A 78 -33.95 10.15 -24.42
CA VAL A 78 -35.08 9.30 -24.81
C VAL A 78 -34.79 7.87 -24.36
N ILE A 79 -35.69 7.30 -23.55
CA ILE A 79 -35.53 5.95 -23.01
C ILE A 79 -36.52 5.03 -23.72
N PRO A 80 -36.06 4.14 -24.62
CA PRO A 80 -36.97 3.33 -25.41
C PRO A 80 -37.60 2.22 -24.56
N SER A 81 -38.89 1.95 -24.76
CA SER A 81 -39.60 0.85 -24.07
C SER A 81 -39.04 -0.54 -24.43
N SER A 82 -38.28 -0.65 -25.52
CA SER A 82 -37.53 -1.87 -25.86
C SER A 82 -36.52 -2.26 -24.78
N LEU A 83 -35.93 -1.28 -24.07
CA LEU A 83 -34.99 -1.53 -22.98
C LEU A 83 -35.66 -2.33 -21.85
N LYS A 84 -36.89 -1.95 -21.49
CA LYS A 84 -37.72 -2.67 -20.50
C LYS A 84 -38.16 -4.04 -21.00
N LYS A 85 -38.56 -4.15 -22.28
CA LYS A 85 -39.01 -5.42 -22.89
C LYS A 85 -37.90 -6.48 -22.97
N GLN A 86 -36.65 -6.04 -23.10
CA GLN A 86 -35.47 -6.90 -23.17
C GLN A 86 -34.94 -7.30 -21.79
N ALA A 87 -35.33 -6.57 -20.73
CA ALA A 87 -34.92 -6.88 -19.37
C ALA A 87 -35.63 -8.12 -18.85
N VAL A 88 -34.88 -8.95 -18.11
CA VAL A 88 -35.41 -10.21 -17.56
C VAL A 88 -36.18 -9.94 -16.29
N TRP A 89 -35.65 -9.07 -15.41
CA TRP A 89 -36.34 -8.67 -14.19
C TRP A 89 -37.32 -7.52 -14.43
N ALA A 90 -36.94 -6.57 -15.29
CA ALA A 90 -37.74 -5.41 -15.71
C ALA A 90 -38.41 -4.59 -14.57
N ASP A 91 -37.89 -4.70 -13.35
CA ASP A 91 -38.48 -4.11 -12.14
C ASP A 91 -38.14 -2.62 -12.00
N SER A 92 -36.88 -2.27 -12.22
CA SER A 92 -36.36 -0.93 -11.96
C SER A 92 -35.43 -0.48 -13.09
N LEU A 93 -35.54 0.80 -13.46
CA LEU A 93 -34.59 1.51 -14.31
C LEU A 93 -33.49 2.09 -13.41
N ARG A 94 -32.23 1.81 -13.75
CA ARG A 94 -31.06 2.31 -13.03
C ARG A 94 -30.46 3.52 -13.74
N VAL A 95 -30.20 4.57 -12.99
CA VAL A 95 -29.39 5.73 -13.37
C VAL A 95 -28.04 5.61 -12.68
N PHE A 96 -27.02 5.23 -13.46
CA PHE A 96 -25.64 5.12 -13.00
C PHE A 96 -24.89 6.39 -13.38
N LEU A 97 -24.37 7.14 -12.38
CA LEU A 97 -23.64 8.39 -12.61
C LEU A 97 -22.13 8.26 -12.40
N ALA A 98 -21.59 7.05 -12.27
CA ALA A 98 -20.17 6.86 -11.92
C ALA A 98 -19.81 7.59 -10.60
N HIS A 99 -18.67 8.27 -10.53
CA HIS A 99 -18.30 9.07 -9.37
C HIS A 99 -18.80 10.50 -9.56
N VAL A 100 -19.44 11.03 -8.53
CA VAL A 100 -19.75 12.46 -8.45
C VAL A 100 -18.89 13.01 -7.33
N ASN A 101 -18.12 14.06 -7.61
CA ASN A 101 -17.23 14.61 -6.62
C ASN A 101 -18.03 15.13 -5.43
N ASP A 102 -17.61 14.71 -4.25
CA ASP A 102 -18.23 14.96 -2.96
C ASP A 102 -19.70 14.55 -2.81
N VAL A 103 -20.66 15.42 -3.17
CA VAL A 103 -22.07 15.30 -2.79
C VAL A 103 -22.98 15.50 -3.99
N ASP A 104 -24.05 14.73 -4.08
CA ASP A 104 -25.10 14.94 -5.08
C ASP A 104 -26.52 14.71 -4.55
N GLU A 105 -27.47 15.39 -5.19
CA GLU A 105 -28.89 15.03 -5.24
C GLU A 105 -29.30 14.88 -6.71
N THR A 106 -29.94 13.76 -7.03
CA THR A 106 -30.33 13.42 -8.40
C THR A 106 -31.85 13.34 -8.53
N TYR A 107 -32.38 14.02 -9.53
CA TYR A 107 -33.80 14.14 -9.85
C TYR A 107 -34.07 13.57 -11.24
N PHE A 108 -35.15 12.80 -11.37
CA PHE A 108 -35.64 12.24 -12.62
C PHE A 108 -37.01 12.84 -12.94
N ASN A 109 -37.11 13.65 -14.00
CA ASN A 109 -38.30 14.43 -14.35
C ASN A 109 -38.88 15.19 -13.13
N GLY A 110 -38.03 15.85 -12.35
CA GLY A 110 -38.42 16.62 -11.15
C GLY A 110 -38.65 15.79 -9.88
N LYS A 111 -38.60 14.46 -9.94
CA LYS A 111 -38.71 13.59 -8.77
C LYS A 111 -37.33 13.23 -8.22
N LEU A 112 -37.05 13.50 -6.95
CA LEU A 112 -35.82 13.05 -6.30
C LEU A 112 -35.72 11.51 -6.33
N ILE A 113 -34.63 10.98 -6.89
CA ILE A 113 -34.34 9.53 -6.97
C ILE A 113 -33.15 9.11 -6.10
N GLY A 114 -32.35 10.05 -5.60
CA GLY A 114 -31.25 9.71 -4.71
C GLY A 114 -30.44 10.91 -4.22
N LYS A 115 -29.71 10.68 -3.13
CA LYS A 115 -28.75 11.61 -2.52
C LYS A 115 -27.59 10.82 -1.95
N THR A 116 -26.36 11.31 -2.13
CA THR A 116 -25.17 10.72 -1.50
C THR A 116 -24.25 11.82 -0.98
N GLY A 117 -23.81 11.68 0.27
CA GLY A 117 -23.11 12.74 0.99
C GLY A 117 -24.08 13.69 1.69
N ALA A 118 -23.56 14.79 2.25
CA ALA A 118 -24.35 15.86 2.86
C ALA A 118 -23.81 17.22 2.41
N PHE A 119 -24.71 18.10 1.96
CA PHE A 119 -24.37 19.47 1.57
C PHE A 119 -24.00 20.29 2.82
N PRO A 120 -23.27 21.42 2.66
CA PRO A 120 -22.96 22.32 3.78
C PRO A 120 -24.21 22.84 4.50
N GLU A 121 -25.32 22.95 3.78
CA GLU A 121 -26.63 23.40 4.29
C GLU A 121 -27.43 22.31 5.02
N ASP A 122 -27.00 21.04 4.95
CA ASP A 122 -27.67 19.95 5.63
C ASP A 122 -27.38 19.94 7.15
N LYS A 123 -28.33 19.41 7.91
CA LYS A 123 -28.17 19.19 9.35
C LYS A 123 -27.04 18.18 9.61
N GLY A 124 -25.96 18.62 10.22
CA GLY A 124 -24.75 17.82 10.45
C GLY A 124 -23.53 18.29 9.64
N GLY A 125 -23.72 19.27 8.75
CA GLY A 125 -22.65 19.87 7.96
C GLY A 125 -22.25 19.02 6.76
N TYR A 126 -21.25 19.52 6.04
CA TYR A 126 -20.75 18.92 4.81
C TYR A 126 -20.07 17.57 5.05
N VAL A 127 -20.46 16.55 4.26
CA VAL A 127 -19.87 15.21 4.28
C VAL A 127 -19.57 14.80 2.84
N SER A 128 -18.28 14.84 2.46
CA SER A 128 -17.83 14.34 1.17
C SER A 128 -18.04 12.83 1.05
N LYS A 129 -18.46 12.40 -0.15
CA LYS A 129 -18.51 11.02 -0.61
C LYS A 129 -17.93 10.89 -2.02
N TRP A 130 -16.83 11.59 -2.33
CA TRP A 130 -16.20 11.52 -3.65
C TRP A 130 -15.85 10.11 -4.15
N PRO A 131 -15.45 9.10 -3.33
CA PRO A 131 -15.07 7.80 -3.87
C PRO A 131 -16.28 6.88 -4.07
N ALA A 132 -17.48 7.28 -3.65
CA ALA A 132 -18.66 6.45 -3.81
C ALA A 132 -19.19 6.52 -5.24
N VAL A 133 -19.55 5.36 -5.79
CA VAL A 133 -20.25 5.29 -7.07
C VAL A 133 -21.73 5.59 -6.87
N ARG A 134 -22.32 6.39 -7.75
CA ARG A 134 -23.73 6.77 -7.70
C ARG A 134 -24.57 5.86 -8.57
N ASN A 135 -25.52 5.20 -7.93
CA ASN A 135 -26.42 4.24 -8.55
C ASN A 135 -27.81 4.40 -7.93
N TYR A 136 -28.70 5.05 -8.66
CA TYR A 136 -30.05 5.34 -8.22
C TYR A 136 -31.06 4.59 -9.08
N CYS A 137 -32.11 4.07 -8.46
CA CYS A 137 -33.10 3.25 -9.14
C CYS A 137 -34.48 3.90 -9.03
N ILE A 138 -35.22 3.84 -10.13
CA ILE A 138 -36.63 4.21 -10.20
C ILE A 138 -37.44 3.01 -10.68
N ALA A 139 -38.59 2.74 -10.05
CA ALA A 139 -39.43 1.62 -10.42
C ALA A 139 -39.87 1.76 -11.89
N ALA A 140 -39.82 0.68 -12.67
CA ALA A 140 -40.07 0.70 -14.11
C ALA A 140 -41.53 1.00 -14.49
N ASN A 141 -42.43 1.00 -13.50
CA ASN A 141 -43.83 1.42 -13.63
C ASN A 141 -44.09 2.82 -13.04
N ASP A 142 -43.06 3.51 -12.57
CA ASP A 142 -43.20 4.85 -12.03
C ASP A 142 -43.66 5.80 -13.14
N PRO A 143 -44.73 6.59 -12.92
CA PRO A 143 -45.25 7.50 -13.94
C PRO A 143 -44.27 8.63 -14.29
N ALA A 144 -43.23 8.86 -13.49
CA ALA A 144 -42.17 9.79 -13.84
C ALA A 144 -41.35 9.33 -15.06
N ILE A 145 -41.36 8.04 -15.42
CA ILE A 145 -40.65 7.55 -16.61
C ILE A 145 -41.51 7.76 -17.87
N LYS A 146 -41.05 8.62 -18.78
CA LYS A 146 -41.67 8.84 -20.08
C LYS A 146 -41.02 7.92 -21.12
N TRP A 147 -41.53 6.69 -21.24
CA TRP A 147 -41.04 5.73 -22.23
C TRP A 147 -41.25 6.24 -23.66
N ASP A 148 -40.26 6.00 -24.52
CA ASP A 148 -40.26 6.39 -25.94
C ASP A 148 -40.41 7.91 -26.17
N ALA A 149 -40.17 8.71 -25.12
CA ALA A 149 -40.21 10.17 -25.12
C ALA A 149 -39.02 10.74 -24.34
N GLU A 150 -38.82 12.06 -24.44
CA GLU A 150 -37.74 12.74 -23.73
C GLU A 150 -37.98 12.76 -22.21
N ASN A 151 -36.92 12.45 -21.47
CA ASN A 151 -36.80 12.54 -20.02
C ASN A 151 -35.64 13.49 -19.68
N VAL A 152 -35.74 14.12 -18.51
CA VAL A 152 -34.69 14.99 -17.95
C VAL A 152 -34.17 14.38 -16.66
N ILE A 153 -32.85 14.23 -16.56
CA ILE A 153 -32.15 13.92 -15.32
C ILE A 153 -31.43 15.19 -14.87
N ALA A 154 -31.85 15.76 -13.74
CA ALA A 154 -31.22 16.93 -13.14
C ALA A 154 -30.39 16.50 -11.92
N ILE A 155 -29.14 16.91 -11.85
CA ILE A 155 -28.17 16.45 -10.83
C ILE A 155 -27.56 17.69 -10.19
N LYS A 156 -27.93 17.95 -8.93
CA LYS A 156 -27.32 18.97 -8.07
C LYS A 156 -26.06 18.38 -7.48
N VAL A 157 -24.92 19.04 -7.66
CA VAL A 157 -23.61 18.62 -7.15
C VAL A 157 -23.06 19.73 -6.27
N TYR A 158 -22.37 19.39 -5.19
CA TYR A 158 -21.56 20.33 -4.43
C TYR A 158 -20.14 19.81 -4.33
N ASP A 159 -19.17 20.66 -4.68
CA ASP A 159 -17.74 20.41 -4.57
C ASP A 159 -17.13 21.30 -3.48
N GLY A 160 -16.53 20.69 -2.46
CA GLY A 160 -15.89 21.37 -1.33
C GLY A 160 -14.40 21.67 -1.55
N GLY A 161 -13.80 21.14 -2.61
CA GLY A 161 -12.40 21.38 -2.97
C GLY A 161 -11.83 20.34 -3.93
N GLY A 162 -10.77 20.70 -4.66
CA GLY A 162 -10.13 19.81 -5.64
C GLY A 162 -10.85 19.79 -6.99
N SER A 163 -10.87 18.63 -7.67
CA SER A 163 -11.51 18.51 -8.99
C SER A 163 -12.97 18.09 -8.85
N GLY A 164 -13.88 18.88 -9.39
CA GLY A 164 -15.33 18.72 -9.22
C GLY A 164 -16.04 18.14 -10.44
N GLY A 165 -17.26 17.65 -10.21
CA GLY A 165 -18.17 17.19 -11.26
C GLY A 165 -18.41 15.69 -11.26
N ILE A 166 -19.00 15.19 -12.35
CA ILE A 166 -19.23 13.76 -12.58
C ILE A 166 -18.02 13.21 -13.33
N PHE A 167 -17.18 12.45 -12.64
CA PHE A 167 -15.84 12.04 -13.11
C PHE A 167 -15.59 10.54 -12.90
N MET A 168 -14.47 10.03 -13.43
CA MET A 168 -14.02 8.64 -13.23
C MET A 168 -15.09 7.58 -13.55
N GLY A 169 -15.60 7.61 -14.78
CA GLY A 169 -16.45 6.55 -15.33
C GLY A 169 -17.31 7.06 -16.48
N SER A 170 -18.15 6.16 -17.02
CA SER A 170 -19.11 6.50 -18.06
C SER A 170 -20.53 6.35 -17.50
N PRO A 171 -21.23 7.44 -17.17
CA PRO A 171 -22.62 7.40 -16.78
C PRO A 171 -23.52 6.73 -17.83
N TYR A 172 -24.53 5.98 -17.38
CA TYR A 172 -25.46 5.27 -18.25
C TYR A 172 -26.82 5.03 -17.57
N ILE A 173 -27.80 4.67 -18.40
CA ILE A 173 -29.10 4.14 -17.98
C ILE A 173 -29.23 2.71 -18.48
N ASP A 174 -29.65 1.80 -17.61
CA ASP A 174 -30.04 0.44 -17.98
C ASP A 174 -31.19 -0.07 -17.10
N MET A 175 -31.59 -1.31 -17.33
CA MET A 175 -32.53 -2.00 -16.45
C MET A 175 -31.75 -2.78 -15.41
N LEU A 176 -32.08 -2.57 -14.13
CA LEU A 176 -31.51 -3.33 -13.04
C LEU A 176 -31.96 -4.78 -13.15
N GLU A 177 -31.03 -5.71 -12.99
CA GLU A 177 -31.31 -7.14 -13.07
C GLU A 177 -30.96 -7.83 -11.75
N LYS A 178 -31.61 -8.97 -11.47
CA LYS A 178 -31.35 -9.72 -10.23
C LYS A 178 -29.87 -10.07 -10.06
N PHE A 179 -29.18 -10.38 -11.15
CA PHE A 179 -27.76 -10.73 -11.12
C PHE A 179 -26.89 -9.59 -10.54
N ASP A 180 -27.29 -8.31 -10.68
CA ASP A 180 -26.54 -7.18 -10.15
C ASP A 180 -26.41 -7.26 -8.62
N GLY A 181 -27.42 -7.81 -7.95
CA GLY A 181 -27.50 -7.93 -6.49
C GLY A 181 -26.65 -9.03 -5.88
N ILE A 182 -25.94 -9.81 -6.69
CA ILE A 182 -25.06 -10.88 -6.22
C ILE A 182 -23.73 -10.28 -5.77
N VAL A 183 -23.38 -10.45 -4.50
CA VAL A 183 -22.13 -9.95 -3.89
C VAL A 183 -21.30 -11.13 -3.40
N PHE A 184 -20.02 -11.18 -3.79
CA PHE A 184 -19.05 -12.15 -3.28
C PHE A 184 -18.22 -11.55 -2.15
N THR A 185 -18.03 -12.34 -1.10
CA THR A 185 -17.09 -12.03 -0.02
C THR A 185 -16.33 -13.29 0.37
N GLN A 186 -15.13 -13.13 0.92
CA GLN A 186 -14.24 -14.22 1.25
C GLN A 186 -13.59 -14.02 2.62
N THR A 187 -13.27 -15.11 3.30
CA THR A 187 -12.37 -15.09 4.46
C THR A 187 -10.93 -15.14 4.00
N ASP A 188 -9.98 -14.68 4.81
CA ASP A 188 -8.56 -15.01 4.63
C ASP A 188 -8.37 -16.55 4.58
N ILE A 189 -7.28 -17.01 3.96
CA ILE A 189 -6.97 -18.44 3.90
C ILE A 189 -6.58 -18.93 5.29
N SER A 190 -7.17 -20.03 5.71
CA SER A 190 -6.74 -20.78 6.89
C SER A 190 -5.79 -21.90 6.47
N PHE A 191 -4.57 -21.92 7.03
CA PHE A 191 -3.57 -22.95 6.78
C PHE A 191 -3.67 -24.07 7.83
N LEU A 192 -3.88 -25.32 7.39
CA LEU A 192 -4.14 -26.47 8.26
C LEU A 192 -2.88 -27.36 8.43
N PRO A 193 -2.77 -28.13 9.54
CA PRO A 193 -1.58 -28.94 9.85
C PRO A 193 -1.21 -30.05 8.84
N ASN A 194 -2.11 -30.45 7.95
CA ASN A 194 -1.95 -31.54 6.97
C ASN A 194 -1.62 -31.05 5.55
N ALA A 195 -0.95 -29.91 5.43
CA ALA A 195 -0.68 -29.25 4.14
C ALA A 195 -1.96 -29.05 3.31
N GLN A 196 -3.07 -28.72 3.99
CA GLN A 196 -4.31 -28.27 3.37
C GLN A 196 -4.57 -26.82 3.74
N SER A 197 -5.36 -26.17 2.91
CA SER A 197 -5.79 -24.80 3.09
C SER A 197 -7.29 -24.72 2.85
N VAL A 198 -7.91 -23.78 3.53
CA VAL A 198 -9.36 -23.57 3.49
C VAL A 198 -9.66 -22.12 3.15
N ARG A 199 -10.58 -21.93 2.22
CA ARG A 199 -11.18 -20.64 1.85
C ARG A 199 -12.69 -20.74 2.00
N LYS A 200 -13.30 -19.84 2.76
CA LYS A 200 -14.76 -19.71 2.79
C LYS A 200 -15.17 -18.59 1.86
N LEU A 201 -16.08 -18.89 0.94
CA LEU A 201 -16.67 -17.96 -0.02
C LEU A 201 -18.14 -17.78 0.34
N THR A 202 -18.59 -16.54 0.49
CA THR A 202 -19.97 -16.21 0.78
C THR A 202 -20.56 -15.42 -0.38
N ILE A 203 -21.69 -15.92 -0.88
CA ILE A 203 -22.47 -15.27 -1.92
C ILE A 203 -23.70 -14.69 -1.24
N SER A 204 -23.85 -13.38 -1.35
CA SER A 204 -24.95 -12.63 -0.73
C SER A 204 -25.85 -12.04 -1.81
N ASN A 205 -27.13 -11.95 -1.49
CA ASN A 205 -28.12 -11.24 -2.26
C ASN A 205 -28.36 -9.88 -1.60
N SER A 206 -28.13 -8.77 -2.31
CA SER A 206 -28.37 -7.42 -1.81
C SER A 206 -29.80 -6.92 -2.05
N PHE A 207 -30.65 -7.72 -2.69
CA PHE A 207 -32.02 -7.35 -3.03
C PHE A 207 -33.07 -8.09 -2.19
N LYS A 208 -34.26 -7.48 -2.10
CA LYS A 208 -35.43 -8.00 -1.37
C LYS A 208 -36.25 -9.03 -2.19
N THR A 209 -35.63 -9.71 -3.13
CA THR A 209 -36.25 -10.74 -3.98
C THR A 209 -35.42 -12.02 -3.92
N ILE A 210 -36.02 -13.17 -4.26
CA ILE A 210 -35.26 -14.42 -4.39
C ILE A 210 -34.41 -14.37 -5.66
N ILE A 211 -33.15 -14.79 -5.54
CA ILE A 211 -32.21 -15.01 -6.65
C ILE A 211 -31.82 -16.48 -6.65
N THR A 212 -32.21 -17.19 -7.70
CA THR A 212 -31.80 -18.58 -7.94
C THR A 212 -30.67 -18.64 -8.96
N GLY A 213 -29.74 -19.56 -8.78
CA GLY A 213 -28.63 -19.72 -9.71
C GLY A 213 -27.85 -21.00 -9.48
N LYS A 214 -26.68 -21.07 -10.12
CA LYS A 214 -25.69 -22.12 -9.92
C LYS A 214 -24.40 -21.48 -9.48
N PHE A 215 -23.91 -21.88 -8.32
CA PHE A 215 -22.53 -21.62 -7.91
C PHE A 215 -21.63 -22.72 -8.45
N HIS A 216 -20.59 -22.33 -9.17
CA HIS A 216 -19.61 -23.24 -9.74
C HIS A 216 -18.21 -22.82 -9.27
N TYR A 217 -17.38 -23.80 -8.89
CA TYR A 217 -15.96 -23.53 -8.63
C TYR A 217 -15.06 -24.62 -9.20
N ARG A 218 -13.84 -24.21 -9.54
CA ARG A 218 -12.72 -25.05 -9.96
C ARG A 218 -11.47 -24.66 -9.20
N ILE A 219 -10.70 -25.65 -8.78
CA ILE A 219 -9.41 -25.50 -8.13
C ILE A 219 -8.38 -26.10 -9.09
N ILE A 220 -7.42 -25.29 -9.53
CA ILE A 220 -6.49 -25.64 -10.60
C ILE A 220 -5.07 -25.58 -10.06
N ASP A 221 -4.25 -26.56 -10.44
CA ASP A 221 -2.80 -26.52 -10.29
C ASP A 221 -2.19 -25.87 -11.54
N GLU A 222 -1.79 -24.62 -11.47
CA GLU A 222 -1.20 -23.88 -12.60
C GLU A 222 0.16 -24.42 -13.04
N VAL A 223 0.84 -25.20 -12.20
CA VAL A 223 2.12 -25.81 -12.59
C VAL A 223 1.91 -27.00 -13.52
N THR A 224 0.84 -27.76 -13.30
CA THR A 224 0.53 -28.98 -14.08
C THR A 224 -0.66 -28.81 -15.02
N GLU A 225 -1.34 -27.66 -14.96
CA GLU A 225 -2.59 -27.32 -15.64
C GLU A 225 -3.76 -28.28 -15.33
N LYS A 226 -3.69 -29.01 -14.21
CA LYS A 226 -4.71 -30.00 -13.82
C LYS A 226 -5.75 -29.41 -12.89
N THR A 227 -7.02 -29.75 -13.11
CA THR A 227 -8.10 -29.52 -12.15
C THR A 227 -7.95 -30.47 -10.96
N ILE A 228 -7.80 -29.91 -9.77
CA ILE A 228 -7.74 -30.64 -8.49
C ILE A 228 -9.14 -30.97 -8.00
N ALA A 229 -10.06 -30.01 -8.08
CA ALA A 229 -11.45 -30.19 -7.68
C ALA A 229 -12.35 -29.26 -8.49
N GLU A 230 -13.56 -29.72 -8.73
CA GLU A 230 -14.59 -28.99 -9.46
C GLU A 230 -15.95 -29.35 -8.89
N LYS A 231 -16.82 -28.36 -8.69
CA LYS A 231 -18.15 -28.60 -8.16
C LYS A 231 -19.12 -27.53 -8.65
N THR A 232 -20.35 -27.96 -8.90
CA THR A 232 -21.48 -27.10 -9.18
C THR A 232 -22.58 -27.37 -8.16
N VAL A 233 -23.15 -26.32 -7.59
CA VAL A 233 -24.21 -26.37 -6.58
C VAL A 233 -25.32 -25.42 -7.00
N ASN A 234 -26.58 -25.88 -6.93
CA ASN A 234 -27.72 -24.98 -7.09
C ASN A 234 -27.80 -24.08 -5.85
N ALA A 235 -27.96 -22.79 -6.06
CA ALA A 235 -28.03 -21.77 -5.02
C ALA A 235 -29.41 -21.10 -5.05
N ASN A 236 -29.99 -20.86 -3.87
CA ASN A 236 -31.30 -20.23 -3.71
C ASN A 236 -31.21 -19.12 -2.66
N LEU A 237 -30.68 -17.98 -3.08
CA LEU A 237 -30.42 -16.85 -2.21
C LEU A 237 -31.74 -16.16 -1.85
N GLN A 238 -32.13 -16.30 -0.58
CA GLN A 238 -33.29 -15.61 -0.01
C GLN A 238 -33.12 -14.08 -0.07
N PRO A 239 -34.21 -13.30 0.02
CA PRO A 239 -34.16 -11.85 0.11
C PRO A 239 -33.17 -11.38 1.19
N LEU A 240 -32.19 -10.55 0.82
CA LEU A 240 -31.11 -10.09 1.72
C LEU A 240 -30.29 -11.22 2.39
N GLY A 241 -30.43 -12.45 1.87
CA GLY A 241 -29.83 -13.66 2.40
C GLY A 241 -28.44 -13.94 1.81
N LYS A 242 -27.79 -14.96 2.35
CA LYS A 242 -26.45 -15.39 1.92
C LYS A 242 -26.26 -16.90 2.07
N GLU A 243 -25.40 -17.45 1.23
CA GLU A 243 -24.92 -18.83 1.33
C GLU A 243 -23.40 -18.85 1.39
N THR A 244 -22.82 -19.74 2.20
CA THR A 244 -21.37 -19.87 2.37
C THR A 244 -20.91 -21.25 1.91
N TYR A 245 -19.88 -21.27 1.07
CA TYR A 245 -19.24 -22.46 0.52
C TYR A 245 -17.80 -22.55 1.04
N THR A 246 -17.38 -23.76 1.37
CA THR A 246 -16.01 -24.03 1.87
C THR A 246 -15.21 -24.76 0.81
N LEU A 247 -14.12 -24.15 0.36
CA LEU A 247 -13.18 -24.73 -0.60
C LEU A 247 -11.98 -25.25 0.18
N ASN A 248 -11.66 -26.54 0.00
CA ASN A 248 -10.48 -27.19 0.55
C ASN A 248 -9.51 -27.48 -0.59
N PHE A 249 -8.22 -27.17 -0.40
CA PHE A 249 -7.19 -27.36 -1.41
C PHE A 249 -5.81 -27.60 -0.78
N PRO A 250 -4.85 -28.18 -1.53
CA PRO A 250 -3.49 -28.34 -1.05
C PRO A 250 -2.84 -27.00 -0.69
N HIS A 251 -2.11 -26.95 0.41
CA HIS A 251 -1.28 -25.81 0.77
C HIS A 251 0.05 -25.87 0.02
N ARG A 252 0.13 -25.21 -1.13
CA ARG A 252 1.38 -25.01 -1.88
C ARG A 252 1.28 -23.92 -2.93
N GLU A 253 2.41 -23.50 -3.48
CA GLU A 253 2.49 -22.68 -4.68
C GLU A 253 1.73 -23.32 -5.86
N GLY A 254 1.14 -22.49 -6.73
CA GLY A 254 0.52 -22.93 -7.98
C GLY A 254 -0.97 -23.22 -7.88
N ILE A 255 -1.61 -23.02 -6.73
CA ILE A 255 -3.06 -23.26 -6.59
C ILE A 255 -3.83 -22.00 -6.98
N LYS A 256 -4.69 -22.13 -7.98
CA LYS A 256 -5.63 -21.12 -8.43
C LYS A 256 -7.06 -21.52 -8.12
N LEU A 257 -7.81 -20.61 -7.52
CA LEU A 257 -9.22 -20.76 -7.24
C LEU A 257 -10.01 -19.99 -8.30
N PHE A 258 -10.86 -20.68 -9.01
CA PHE A 258 -11.82 -20.11 -9.95
C PHE A 258 -13.22 -20.36 -9.39
N TYR A 259 -14.05 -19.33 -9.34
CA TYR A 259 -15.43 -19.49 -8.90
C TYR A 259 -16.34 -18.49 -9.57
N GLU A 260 -17.58 -18.91 -9.79
CA GLU A 260 -18.57 -18.13 -10.50
C GLU A 260 -19.98 -18.45 -10.04
N PHE A 261 -20.89 -17.49 -10.26
CA PHE A 261 -22.32 -17.70 -10.06
C PHE A 261 -23.06 -17.32 -11.33
N THR A 262 -23.85 -18.26 -11.84
CA THR A 262 -24.75 -18.05 -12.98
C THR A 262 -26.19 -17.92 -12.48
N GLU A 263 -26.80 -16.76 -12.67
CA GLU A 263 -28.19 -16.52 -12.30
C GLU A 263 -29.15 -17.19 -13.29
N THR A 264 -30.18 -17.86 -12.78
CA THR A 264 -31.03 -18.76 -13.59
C THR A 264 -31.89 -18.04 -14.62
N ALA A 265 -32.51 -16.91 -14.27
CA ALA A 265 -33.48 -16.25 -15.14
C ALA A 265 -32.79 -15.55 -16.33
N SER A 266 -31.67 -14.88 -16.09
CA SER A 266 -30.92 -14.12 -17.08
C SER A 266 -29.81 -14.91 -17.77
N GLY A 267 -29.36 -16.02 -17.17
CA GLY A 267 -28.21 -16.79 -17.65
C GLY A 267 -26.87 -16.06 -17.48
N LYS A 268 -26.84 -14.90 -16.80
CA LYS A 268 -25.64 -14.10 -16.61
C LYS A 268 -24.76 -14.68 -15.52
N THR A 269 -23.45 -14.56 -15.71
CA THR A 269 -22.44 -15.12 -14.81
C THR A 269 -21.54 -14.02 -14.25
N LYS A 270 -21.29 -14.04 -12.94
CA LYS A 270 -20.18 -13.32 -12.30
C LYS A 270 -19.06 -14.30 -12.02
N THR A 271 -17.85 -14.01 -12.49
CA THR A 271 -16.69 -14.91 -12.42
C THR A 271 -15.51 -14.23 -11.72
N PHE A 272 -14.79 -15.02 -10.93
CA PHE A 272 -13.62 -14.59 -10.16
C PHE A 272 -12.51 -15.64 -10.29
N ALA A 273 -11.27 -15.16 -10.29
CA ALA A 273 -10.10 -16.01 -10.23
C ALA A 273 -9.07 -15.39 -9.28
N GLU A 274 -8.46 -16.21 -8.44
CA GLU A 274 -7.38 -15.78 -7.55
C GLU A 274 -6.32 -16.84 -7.41
N ILE A 275 -5.07 -16.40 -7.23
CA ILE A 275 -3.99 -17.27 -6.77
C ILE A 275 -4.14 -17.41 -5.26
N ALA A 276 -4.21 -18.64 -4.76
CA ALA A 276 -4.29 -18.88 -3.32
C ALA A 276 -2.96 -18.53 -2.65
N PRO A 277 -2.95 -17.64 -1.62
CA PRO A 277 -1.81 -17.48 -0.74
C PRO A 277 -1.22 -18.80 -0.22
N TYR A 278 0.10 -18.86 -0.11
CA TYR A 278 0.85 -20.02 0.36
C TYR A 278 2.08 -19.59 1.15
N LEU A 279 2.41 -20.35 2.18
CA LEU A 279 3.55 -20.09 3.05
C LEU A 279 4.82 -20.79 2.53
N LEU A 280 5.90 -20.04 2.34
CA LEU A 280 7.24 -20.57 2.06
C LEU A 280 8.13 -20.56 3.29
N THR A 281 7.96 -19.57 4.17
CA THR A 281 8.75 -19.43 5.40
C THR A 281 8.39 -20.57 6.36
N PRO A 282 9.36 -21.37 6.81
CA PRO A 282 9.09 -22.43 7.78
C PRO A 282 8.66 -21.86 9.13
N ARG A 283 8.00 -22.71 9.94
CA ARG A 283 7.62 -22.33 11.30
C ARG A 283 8.83 -21.89 12.11
N VAL A 284 8.64 -20.85 12.91
CA VAL A 284 9.68 -20.31 13.79
C VAL A 284 10.15 -21.40 14.76
N PRO A 285 11.47 -21.68 14.84
CA PRO A 285 12.04 -22.56 15.85
C PRO A 285 11.69 -22.13 17.27
N LEU A 286 11.45 -23.10 18.16
CA LEU A 286 11.21 -22.83 19.57
C LEU A 286 12.50 -22.44 20.32
N THR A 287 13.66 -22.86 19.82
CA THR A 287 14.96 -22.42 20.32
C THR A 287 15.22 -20.96 19.95
N PRO A 288 15.85 -20.16 20.82
CA PRO A 288 16.07 -18.75 20.57
C PRO A 288 16.97 -18.52 19.36
N MET A 289 16.68 -17.48 18.58
CA MET A 289 17.51 -17.03 17.46
C MET A 289 17.59 -15.51 17.46
N ILE A 290 18.80 -14.96 17.48
CA ILE A 290 18.99 -13.52 17.34
C ILE A 290 18.86 -13.13 15.86
N ASN A 291 18.02 -12.15 15.58
CA ASN A 291 17.67 -11.64 14.24
C ASN A 291 18.04 -10.14 14.11
N GLY A 292 17.73 -9.54 12.95
CA GLY A 292 17.96 -8.11 12.67
C GLY A 292 19.43 -7.72 12.55
N ALA A 293 19.70 -6.42 12.48
CA ALA A 293 21.03 -5.87 12.26
C ALA A 293 22.06 -6.27 13.35
N ALA A 294 23.27 -6.66 12.91
CA ALA A 294 24.41 -6.93 13.80
C ALA A 294 25.27 -5.68 14.10
N VAL A 295 24.82 -4.52 13.63
CA VAL A 295 25.50 -3.23 13.79
C VAL A 295 24.47 -2.15 14.15
N LEU A 296 24.86 -1.19 14.98
CA LEU A 296 24.06 -0.03 15.36
C LEU A 296 24.94 1.22 15.22
N GLY A 297 24.46 2.22 14.47
CA GLY A 297 25.11 3.53 14.36
C GLY A 297 24.40 4.55 15.26
N ILE A 298 25.17 5.31 16.04
CA ILE A 298 24.67 6.32 16.99
C ILE A 298 25.66 7.49 17.04
N HIS A 299 25.19 8.72 17.30
CA HIS A 299 26.11 9.82 17.60
C HIS A 299 26.56 9.81 19.07
N PRO A 300 27.83 10.15 19.37
CA PRO A 300 28.28 10.29 20.75
C PRO A 300 27.41 11.24 21.56
N GLY A 301 27.02 10.83 22.78
CA GLY A 301 26.17 11.64 23.65
C GLY A 301 24.66 11.61 23.34
N SER A 302 24.22 11.05 22.21
CA SER A 302 22.80 10.90 21.90
C SER A 302 22.10 9.88 22.80
N PRO A 303 20.79 10.03 23.07
CA PRO A 303 19.98 8.97 23.68
C PRO A 303 19.97 7.71 22.82
N VAL A 304 20.17 6.55 23.44
CA VAL A 304 20.13 5.24 22.78
C VAL A 304 18.85 4.52 23.13
N LEU A 305 18.19 3.98 22.10
CA LEU A 305 17.09 3.02 22.20
C LEU A 305 17.29 1.95 21.12
N TYR A 306 17.56 0.71 21.56
CA TYR A 306 17.75 -0.42 20.67
C TYR A 306 17.25 -1.72 21.29
N LYS A 307 16.39 -2.45 20.59
CA LYS A 307 15.94 -3.77 21.00
C LYS A 307 16.76 -4.87 20.31
N ILE A 308 17.30 -5.80 21.09
CA ILE A 308 17.90 -7.02 20.57
C ILE A 308 16.79 -7.91 20.00
N ALA A 309 16.59 -7.86 18.68
CA ALA A 309 15.60 -8.68 17.99
C ALA A 309 15.93 -10.18 18.14
N ALA A 310 15.03 -10.95 18.75
CA ALA A 310 15.18 -12.39 18.88
C ALA A 310 13.84 -13.11 18.85
N SER A 311 13.76 -14.17 18.06
CA SER A 311 12.62 -15.09 18.02
C SER A 311 12.90 -16.34 18.86
N GLY A 312 11.85 -17.08 19.21
CA GLY A 312 11.92 -18.30 20.04
C GLY A 312 10.74 -18.39 21.00
N GLN A 313 10.63 -19.51 21.70
CA GLN A 313 9.62 -19.67 22.74
C GLN A 313 9.91 -18.71 23.92
N LYS A 314 8.92 -17.89 24.28
CA LYS A 314 8.96 -16.99 25.44
C LYS A 314 8.71 -17.77 26.75
N PRO A 315 9.19 -17.32 27.92
CA PRO A 315 10.00 -16.11 28.13
C PRO A 315 11.44 -16.28 27.61
N LEU A 316 11.98 -15.19 27.05
CA LEU A 316 13.38 -15.09 26.65
C LEU A 316 14.16 -14.32 27.73
N ASN A 317 15.42 -14.71 27.97
CA ASN A 317 16.34 -13.99 28.84
C ASN A 317 17.52 -13.45 28.02
N TYR A 318 17.77 -12.15 28.11
CA TYR A 318 18.79 -11.45 27.35
C TYR A 318 20.00 -11.12 28.22
N LEU A 319 21.19 -11.21 27.63
CA LEU A 319 22.46 -10.84 28.26
C LEU A 319 23.31 -10.06 27.26
N ALA A 320 23.94 -8.98 27.71
CA ALA A 320 24.97 -8.26 26.98
C ALA A 320 26.24 -8.18 27.83
N LYS A 321 27.37 -8.59 27.27
CA LYS A 321 28.71 -8.43 27.86
C LYS A 321 29.49 -7.38 27.08
N ASN A 322 30.36 -6.65 27.78
CA ASN A 322 31.13 -5.53 27.25
C ASN A 322 30.22 -4.41 26.70
N LEU A 323 29.08 -4.18 27.35
CA LEU A 323 28.23 -3.05 27.03
C LEU A 323 28.97 -1.76 27.45
N PRO A 324 29.10 -0.75 26.56
CA PRO A 324 29.80 0.50 26.88
C PRO A 324 29.21 1.22 28.09
N GLU A 325 30.06 1.96 28.80
CA GLU A 325 29.62 2.85 29.87
C GLU A 325 28.57 3.84 29.34
N GLY A 326 27.54 4.11 30.16
CA GLY A 326 26.38 4.94 29.78
C GLY A 326 25.21 4.15 29.21
N LEU A 327 25.39 2.87 28.85
CA LEU A 327 24.33 2.00 28.36
C LEU A 327 23.95 0.91 29.37
N SER A 328 22.68 0.54 29.36
CA SER A 328 22.11 -0.53 30.19
C SER A 328 21.21 -1.45 29.37
N LEU A 329 21.08 -2.71 29.78
CA LEU A 329 20.20 -3.70 29.16
C LEU A 329 19.11 -4.10 30.15
N ASP A 330 17.85 -4.06 29.72
CA ASP A 330 16.77 -4.81 30.35
C ASP A 330 16.83 -6.28 29.89
N ASN A 331 17.12 -7.18 30.83
CA ASN A 331 17.31 -8.61 30.55
C ASN A 331 16.01 -9.36 30.20
N LYS A 332 14.82 -8.78 30.45
CA LYS A 332 13.53 -9.39 30.12
C LYS A 332 13.03 -8.96 28.75
N THR A 333 13.23 -7.69 28.41
CA THR A 333 12.72 -7.13 27.15
C THR A 333 13.75 -7.12 26.03
N GLY A 334 15.05 -7.23 26.37
CA GLY A 334 16.15 -7.14 25.41
C GLY A 334 16.43 -5.71 24.95
N ILE A 335 15.88 -4.70 25.63
CA ILE A 335 16.02 -3.28 25.28
C ILE A 335 17.30 -2.71 25.91
N ILE A 336 18.16 -2.16 25.07
CA ILE A 336 19.33 -1.37 25.43
C ILE A 336 18.93 0.11 25.43
N THR A 337 19.14 0.79 26.55
CA THR A 337 18.89 2.23 26.72
C THR A 337 20.05 2.93 27.41
N GLY A 338 20.13 4.25 27.24
CA GLY A 338 21.09 5.10 27.94
C GLY A 338 21.63 6.22 27.06
N THR A 339 22.86 6.63 27.33
CA THR A 339 23.56 7.66 26.56
C THR A 339 24.68 7.02 25.75
N ALA A 340 24.77 7.38 24.47
CA ALA A 340 25.79 6.87 23.56
C ALA A 340 27.20 7.16 24.09
N PRO A 341 28.12 6.19 24.04
CA PRO A 341 29.49 6.37 24.52
C PRO A 341 30.25 7.35 23.62
N LYS A 342 31.49 7.67 24.01
CA LYS A 342 32.43 8.42 23.16
C LYS A 342 32.60 7.75 21.80
N ALA A 343 33.10 8.49 20.81
CA ALA A 343 33.33 7.96 19.47
C ALA A 343 34.22 6.70 19.51
N GLY A 344 33.81 5.64 18.81
CA GLY A 344 34.48 4.35 18.77
C GLY A 344 33.58 3.20 18.33
N ASP A 345 34.22 2.06 18.01
CA ASP A 345 33.55 0.81 17.64
C ASP A 345 33.57 -0.15 18.84
N TYR A 346 32.38 -0.44 19.39
CA TYR A 346 32.21 -1.26 20.59
C TYR A 346 31.62 -2.61 20.24
N LYS A 347 32.38 -3.68 20.47
CA LYS A 347 31.94 -5.07 20.25
C LYS A 347 31.25 -5.62 21.50
N VAL A 348 29.91 -5.65 21.46
CA VAL A 348 29.06 -6.16 22.54
C VAL A 348 28.71 -7.62 22.25
N SER A 349 29.03 -8.51 23.19
CA SER A 349 28.61 -9.92 23.07
C SER A 349 27.20 -10.05 23.61
N VAL A 350 26.24 -10.25 22.71
CA VAL A 350 24.82 -10.45 23.06
C VAL A 350 24.47 -11.92 23.03
N SER A 351 23.67 -12.38 23.98
CA SER A 351 23.08 -13.71 23.94
C SER A 351 21.67 -13.72 24.48
N VAL A 352 20.84 -14.58 23.91
CA VAL A 352 19.45 -14.80 24.31
C VAL A 352 19.25 -16.29 24.59
N SER A 353 18.51 -16.63 25.64
CA SER A 353 18.28 -18.01 26.06
C SER A 353 16.83 -18.23 26.53
N ASN A 354 16.37 -19.46 26.39
CA ASN A 354 15.18 -20.00 27.07
C ASN A 354 15.52 -21.42 27.59
N ASN A 355 14.51 -22.16 28.03
CA ASN A 355 14.66 -23.54 28.51
C ASN A 355 15.06 -24.57 27.43
N LEU A 356 14.99 -24.21 26.15
CA LEU A 356 15.31 -25.10 25.02
C LEU A 356 16.69 -24.84 24.41
N GLY A 357 17.30 -23.68 24.65
CA GLY A 357 18.62 -23.37 24.11
C GLY A 357 19.05 -21.92 24.25
N ARG A 358 20.14 -21.59 23.54
CA ARG A 358 20.77 -20.28 23.55
C ARG A 358 21.26 -19.90 22.15
N SER A 359 21.14 -18.63 21.80
CA SER A 359 21.77 -18.02 20.64
C SER A 359 22.66 -16.86 21.10
N ALA A 360 23.78 -16.64 20.42
CA ALA A 360 24.72 -15.58 20.73
C ALA A 360 25.31 -14.98 19.45
N ARG A 361 25.57 -13.68 19.46
CA ARG A 361 26.27 -12.96 18.38
C ARG A 361 27.03 -11.77 18.92
N ILE A 362 27.86 -11.16 18.08
CA ILE A 362 28.42 -9.84 18.35
C ILE A 362 27.50 -8.78 17.74
N LEU A 363 27.11 -7.79 18.55
CA LEU A 363 26.53 -6.53 18.11
C LEU A 363 27.66 -5.49 18.12
N THR A 364 27.91 -4.83 16.99
CA THR A 364 28.86 -3.72 16.93
C THR A 364 28.12 -2.40 17.08
N ILE A 365 28.30 -1.72 18.21
CA ILE A 365 27.80 -0.36 18.41
C ILE A 365 28.88 0.60 17.90
N LYS A 366 28.61 1.31 16.81
CA LYS A 366 29.49 2.34 16.26
C LYS A 366 29.00 3.71 16.72
N SER A 367 29.68 4.26 17.73
CA SER A 367 29.47 5.64 18.14
C SER A 367 30.31 6.53 17.24
N GLY A 368 29.68 7.31 16.36
CA GLY A 368 30.35 8.05 15.31
C GLY A 368 29.39 8.96 14.54
N HIS A 369 29.72 9.30 13.29
CA HIS A 369 28.96 10.25 12.48
C HIS A 369 27.88 9.61 11.60
N LEU A 370 27.81 8.28 11.53
CA LEU A 370 26.86 7.56 10.67
C LEU A 370 25.75 6.92 11.52
N LEU A 371 24.51 7.27 11.18
CA LEU A 371 23.31 6.54 11.56
C LEU A 371 22.98 5.48 10.50
N ALA A 372 21.85 4.78 10.62
CA ALA A 372 21.31 3.88 9.59
C ALA A 372 22.35 2.94 8.95
N LEU A 373 23.20 2.28 9.76
CA LEU A 373 24.26 1.41 9.25
C LEU A 373 23.74 0.15 8.53
N THR A 374 22.45 -0.15 8.69
CA THR A 374 21.64 -1.03 7.83
C THR A 374 20.37 -0.27 7.41
N PRO A 375 19.66 -0.71 6.35
CA PRO A 375 18.43 -0.05 5.92
C PRO A 375 17.41 0.03 7.06
N PRO A 376 16.74 1.18 7.27
CA PRO A 376 15.69 1.29 8.29
C PRO A 376 14.54 0.29 8.06
N MET A 377 14.03 -0.30 9.13
CA MET A 377 12.88 -1.20 9.11
C MET A 377 11.77 -0.70 10.04
N GLY A 378 10.55 -0.61 9.54
CA GLY A 378 9.43 -0.12 10.33
C GLY A 378 8.11 -0.18 9.60
N TRP A 379 7.23 0.74 9.96
CA TRP A 379 5.89 0.88 9.42
C TRP A 379 5.55 2.37 9.25
N ASN A 380 4.76 2.70 8.23
CA ASN A 380 4.29 4.05 7.93
C ASN A 380 2.75 4.07 7.76
N SER A 381 2.11 5.13 8.28
CA SER A 381 0.65 5.27 8.32
C SER A 381 -0.07 5.51 7.00
N TRP A 382 0.65 5.95 5.96
CA TRP A 382 0.05 6.51 4.75
C TRP A 382 -0.76 5.50 3.94
N ASN A 383 -0.15 4.39 3.54
CA ASN A 383 -0.77 3.44 2.62
C ASN A 383 -2.01 2.73 3.21
N CYS A 384 -2.16 2.69 4.54
CA CYS A 384 -3.36 2.17 5.19
C CYS A 384 -4.37 3.29 5.46
N TRP A 385 -4.01 4.38 6.13
CA TRP A 385 -5.03 5.32 6.62
C TRP A 385 -5.03 6.69 5.96
N GLY A 386 -4.00 7.06 5.19
CA GLY A 386 -3.86 8.39 4.61
C GLY A 386 -4.11 9.48 5.66
N LEU A 387 -4.93 10.47 5.32
CA LEU A 387 -5.31 11.58 6.21
C LEU A 387 -6.19 11.16 7.41
N ASN A 388 -6.68 9.92 7.44
CA ASN A 388 -7.47 9.39 8.56
C ASN A 388 -6.60 8.79 9.68
N VAL A 389 -5.28 8.99 9.64
CA VAL A 389 -4.38 8.62 10.74
C VAL A 389 -4.78 9.35 12.05
N SER A 390 -4.68 8.65 13.17
CA SER A 390 -4.94 9.15 14.53
C SER A 390 -4.00 8.49 15.55
N ASP A 391 -3.84 9.10 16.73
CA ASP A 391 -3.05 8.55 17.84
C ASP A 391 -3.49 7.11 18.20
N GLU A 392 -4.80 6.86 18.25
CA GLU A 392 -5.35 5.53 18.53
C GLU A 392 -4.87 4.48 17.51
N LYS A 393 -4.99 4.77 16.21
CA LYS A 393 -4.56 3.84 15.13
C LYS A 393 -3.06 3.57 15.19
N VAL A 394 -2.26 4.61 15.48
CA VAL A 394 -0.81 4.50 15.61
C VAL A 394 -0.43 3.62 16.81
N ARG A 395 -1.06 3.81 17.98
CA ARG A 395 -0.84 2.97 19.17
C ARG A 395 -1.27 1.52 18.93
N LEU A 396 -2.40 1.30 18.25
CA LEU A 396 -2.86 -0.03 17.88
C LEU A 396 -1.85 -0.73 16.96
N SER A 397 -1.27 -0.01 16.00
CA SER A 397 -0.25 -0.58 15.11
C SER A 397 1.08 -0.84 15.80
N ALA A 398 1.51 0.03 16.71
CA ALA A 398 2.66 -0.21 17.57
C ALA A 398 2.47 -1.48 18.42
N LYS A 399 1.31 -1.60 19.08
CA LYS A 399 0.93 -2.80 19.83
C LYS A 399 0.93 -4.04 18.94
N ALA A 400 0.34 -3.99 17.75
CA ALA A 400 0.31 -5.10 16.82
C ALA A 400 1.72 -5.51 16.35
N MET A 401 2.62 -4.55 16.11
CA MET A 401 4.04 -4.83 15.77
C MET A 401 4.73 -5.66 16.85
N VAL A 402 4.48 -5.35 18.13
CA VAL A 402 5.02 -6.06 19.28
C VAL A 402 4.33 -7.42 19.46
N ASP A 403 3.01 -7.45 19.54
CA ASP A 403 2.23 -8.65 19.87
C ASP A 403 2.34 -9.74 18.80
N LYS A 404 2.36 -9.36 17.52
CA LYS A 404 2.54 -10.30 16.40
C LYS A 404 4.02 -10.70 16.21
N GLY A 405 4.92 -10.16 17.05
CA GLY A 405 6.33 -10.53 17.13
C GLY A 405 7.15 -10.04 15.95
N LEU A 406 6.82 -8.90 15.34
CA LEU A 406 7.62 -8.29 14.29
C LEU A 406 8.89 -7.65 14.89
N THR A 407 8.81 -7.09 16.10
CA THR A 407 10.02 -6.59 16.78
C THR A 407 11.08 -7.66 17.03
N ASP A 408 10.70 -8.93 17.01
CA ASP A 408 11.60 -10.07 17.17
C ASP A 408 12.46 -10.32 15.90
N TYR A 409 12.16 -9.61 14.81
CA TYR A 409 12.84 -9.69 13.51
C TYR A 409 13.52 -8.37 13.09
N GLY A 410 13.40 -7.30 13.89
CA GLY A 410 14.10 -6.03 13.66
C GLY A 410 13.21 -4.85 13.23
N TRP A 411 11.92 -5.08 12.96
CA TRP A 411 10.94 -4.02 12.72
C TRP A 411 10.83 -3.13 13.96
N ASN A 412 11.18 -1.85 13.87
CA ASN A 412 11.31 -1.00 15.06
C ASN A 412 10.86 0.45 14.92
N SER A 413 10.59 0.98 13.73
CA SER A 413 10.07 2.35 13.58
C SER A 413 8.55 2.38 13.36
N ILE A 414 7.89 3.35 13.99
CA ILE A 414 6.48 3.70 13.80
C ILE A 414 6.43 5.13 13.28
N ASN A 415 6.16 5.30 11.98
CA ASN A 415 6.20 6.59 11.31
C ASN A 415 4.78 7.13 11.10
N VAL A 416 4.48 8.26 11.73
CA VAL A 416 3.25 9.03 11.50
C VAL A 416 3.46 9.93 10.29
N ASP A 417 2.73 9.63 9.21
CA ASP A 417 2.73 10.39 7.96
C ASP A 417 1.71 11.54 8.02
N ASP A 418 1.38 12.14 6.88
CA ASP A 418 0.67 13.42 6.82
C ASP A 418 -0.73 13.43 7.48
N GLY A 419 -1.19 14.63 7.86
CA GLY A 419 -2.51 14.86 8.46
C GLY A 419 -2.55 14.87 9.98
N TRP A 420 -1.40 14.97 10.65
CA TRP A 420 -1.29 15.08 12.11
C TRP A 420 -1.25 16.53 12.62
N GLN A 421 -0.93 17.47 11.74
CA GLN A 421 -0.64 18.86 12.09
C GLN A 421 -1.93 19.62 12.40
N ALA A 422 -1.86 20.54 13.35
CA ALA A 422 -2.90 21.52 13.63
C ALA A 422 -3.17 22.42 12.41
N PRO A 423 -4.36 23.02 12.29
CA PRO A 423 -4.66 23.94 11.20
C PRO A 423 -3.85 25.25 11.25
N ALA A 424 -3.35 25.63 12.43
CA ALA A 424 -2.53 26.82 12.66
C ALA A 424 -1.37 26.53 13.62
N ARG A 425 -0.28 27.28 13.47
CA ARG A 425 0.86 27.29 14.40
C ARG A 425 0.44 27.91 15.74
N GLN A 426 1.19 27.60 16.79
CA GLN A 426 1.05 28.28 18.08
C GLN A 426 1.48 29.75 17.96
N GLN A 427 1.15 30.56 18.96
CA GLN A 427 1.44 32.00 18.96
C GLN A 427 2.94 32.32 18.86
N ASP A 428 3.80 31.43 19.37
CA ASP A 428 5.25 31.53 19.29
C ASP A 428 5.84 31.00 17.97
N GLY A 429 5.01 30.52 17.04
CA GLY A 429 5.41 29.94 15.75
C GLY A 429 5.66 28.44 15.78
N ALA A 430 5.59 27.78 16.94
CA ALA A 430 5.80 26.33 17.03
C ALA A 430 4.69 25.56 16.30
N ILE A 431 5.06 24.46 15.64
CA ILE A 431 4.09 23.52 15.08
C ILE A 431 3.34 22.79 16.20
N ALA A 432 2.05 22.57 16.01
CA ALA A 432 1.20 21.82 16.93
C ALA A 432 0.53 20.65 16.21
N ALA A 433 0.06 19.67 16.98
CA ALA A 433 -0.75 18.57 16.47
C ALA A 433 -2.24 18.89 16.56
N ASN A 434 -3.05 18.30 15.69
CA ASN A 434 -4.50 18.45 15.69
C ASN A 434 -5.18 17.55 16.74
N GLU A 435 -6.51 17.63 16.83
CA GLU A 435 -7.33 16.90 17.79
C GLU A 435 -7.23 15.37 17.69
N LYS A 436 -6.80 14.82 16.55
CA LYS A 436 -6.55 13.38 16.40
C LYS A 436 -5.29 12.91 17.13
N PHE A 437 -4.43 13.85 17.53
CA PHE A 437 -3.15 13.63 18.21
C PHE A 437 -3.02 14.59 19.40
N PRO A 438 -3.78 14.35 20.49
CA PRO A 438 -3.85 15.29 21.61
C PRO A 438 -2.51 15.48 22.35
N ASP A 439 -1.60 14.49 22.31
CA ASP A 439 -0.28 14.59 22.93
C ASP A 439 0.76 13.74 22.17
N MET A 440 1.50 14.38 21.26
CA MET A 440 2.60 13.75 20.52
C MET A 440 3.76 13.31 21.40
N LYS A 441 4.02 14.00 22.52
CA LYS A 441 5.09 13.61 23.43
C LYS A 441 4.73 12.33 24.17
N ALA A 442 3.49 12.21 24.63
CA ALA A 442 3.00 10.98 25.26
C ALA A 442 2.95 9.80 24.26
N LEU A 443 2.71 10.07 22.97
CA LEU A 443 2.86 9.06 21.92
C LEU A 443 4.32 8.59 21.81
N GLY A 444 5.28 9.51 21.67
CA GLY A 444 6.71 9.19 21.62
C GLY A 444 7.16 8.36 22.83
N VAL A 445 6.81 8.78 24.04
CA VAL A 445 7.12 8.04 25.29
C VAL A 445 6.55 6.62 25.27
N HIS A 446 5.30 6.47 24.82
CA HIS A 446 4.66 5.15 24.74
C HIS A 446 5.36 4.22 23.75
N LEU A 447 5.75 4.74 22.58
CA LEU A 447 6.50 3.96 21.59
C LEU A 447 7.87 3.55 22.15
N HIS A 448 8.60 4.47 22.79
CA HIS A 448 9.92 4.19 23.37
C HIS A 448 9.85 3.13 24.48
N GLN A 449 8.80 3.14 25.32
CA GLN A 449 8.58 2.12 26.36
C GLN A 449 8.44 0.70 25.78
N GLN A 450 8.02 0.57 24.52
CA GLN A 450 7.91 -0.71 23.81
C GLN A 450 9.21 -1.08 23.05
N GLY A 451 10.23 -0.23 23.11
CA GLY A 451 11.47 -0.39 22.33
C GLY A 451 11.33 0.02 20.86
N LEU A 452 10.28 0.76 20.51
CA LEU A 452 10.01 1.27 19.16
C LEU A 452 10.50 2.71 19.02
N LYS A 453 10.89 3.11 17.81
CA LYS A 453 11.28 4.45 17.42
C LYS A 453 10.07 5.23 16.89
N PHE A 454 10.02 6.53 17.16
CA PHE A 454 8.94 7.41 16.73
C PHE A 454 9.35 8.20 15.49
N GLY A 455 8.64 8.03 14.38
CA GLY A 455 8.82 8.82 13.16
C GLY A 455 7.69 9.83 12.93
N ILE A 456 8.03 10.97 12.33
CA ILE A 456 7.09 12.02 11.95
C ILE A 456 7.33 12.48 10.50
N TYR A 457 6.41 13.29 9.99
CA TYR A 457 6.40 13.80 8.62
C TYR A 457 6.26 15.33 8.58
N SER A 458 6.97 15.98 7.66
CA SER A 458 6.74 17.37 7.25
C SER A 458 7.15 17.60 5.79
N SER A 459 6.97 18.82 5.29
CA SER A 459 7.39 19.30 3.97
C SER A 459 8.12 20.65 4.09
N PRO A 460 9.11 20.96 3.24
CA PRO A 460 9.81 22.25 3.21
C PRO A 460 8.99 23.40 2.63
N GLY A 461 7.82 23.15 2.06
CA GLY A 461 6.92 24.20 1.61
C GLY A 461 6.03 24.76 2.73
N ALA A 462 5.19 25.74 2.40
CA ALA A 462 4.23 26.30 3.35
C ALA A 462 3.17 25.27 3.77
N LYS A 463 2.88 24.32 2.87
CA LYS A 463 1.93 23.23 3.07
C LYS A 463 2.55 21.86 2.74
N THR A 464 2.07 20.83 3.41
CA THR A 464 2.36 19.44 3.06
C THR A 464 1.56 19.01 1.83
N CYS A 465 1.80 17.79 1.33
CA CYS A 465 1.06 17.26 0.19
C CYS A 465 -0.45 17.13 0.49
N GLY A 466 -0.82 16.80 1.73
CA GLY A 466 -2.20 16.78 2.19
C GLY A 466 -2.80 18.14 2.55
N GLY A 467 -2.08 19.25 2.31
CA GLY A 467 -2.57 20.62 2.58
C GLY A 467 -2.44 21.08 4.04
N TYR A 468 -1.70 20.36 4.88
CA TYR A 468 -1.44 20.71 6.28
C TYR A 468 -0.23 21.64 6.42
N LEU A 469 0.06 22.15 7.62
CA LEU A 469 1.21 23.03 7.83
C LEU A 469 2.53 22.34 7.48
N GLY A 470 3.30 22.95 6.59
CA GLY A 470 4.70 22.59 6.34
C GLY A 470 5.68 23.42 7.20
N SER A 471 6.97 23.14 7.05
CA SER A 471 8.05 23.68 7.89
C SER A 471 8.76 24.91 7.33
N LEU A 472 8.34 25.43 6.18
CA LEU A 472 8.97 26.61 5.55
C LEU A 472 9.10 27.79 6.53
N GLY A 473 10.34 28.24 6.76
CA GLY A 473 10.65 29.40 7.61
C GLY A 473 10.57 29.13 9.12
N HIS A 474 10.24 27.89 9.51
CA HIS A 474 10.10 27.45 10.90
C HIS A 474 10.94 26.19 11.19
N GLU A 475 11.88 25.83 10.32
CA GLU A 475 12.62 24.57 10.36
C GLU A 475 13.31 24.35 11.71
N GLY A 476 13.91 25.40 12.28
CA GLY A 476 14.57 25.35 13.59
C GLY A 476 13.59 25.12 14.76
N GLN A 477 12.42 25.76 14.71
CA GLN A 477 11.37 25.61 15.73
C GLN A 477 10.73 24.22 15.65
N ASP A 478 10.49 23.74 14.43
CA ASP A 478 9.91 22.43 14.17
C ASP A 478 10.90 21.32 14.60
N ALA A 479 12.19 21.44 14.25
CA ALA A 479 13.23 20.52 14.72
C ALA A 479 13.31 20.45 16.26
N GLY A 480 13.23 21.59 16.95
CA GLY A 480 13.16 21.63 18.41
C GLY A 480 11.90 20.98 18.98
N THR A 481 10.77 21.15 18.30
CA THR A 481 9.50 20.51 18.66
C THR A 481 9.58 18.99 18.51
N TYR A 482 10.14 18.50 17.40
CA TYR A 482 10.35 17.07 17.16
C TYR A 482 11.28 16.44 18.20
N PHE A 483 12.36 17.14 18.56
CA PHE A 483 13.22 16.72 19.67
C PHE A 483 12.44 16.60 21.00
N ASN A 484 11.63 17.60 21.35
CA ASN A 484 10.85 17.62 22.59
C ASN A 484 9.79 16.51 22.66
N TRP A 485 9.25 16.09 21.52
CA TRP A 485 8.34 14.94 21.42
C TRP A 485 9.06 13.58 21.40
N GLY A 486 10.38 13.57 21.26
CA GLY A 486 11.17 12.34 21.21
C GLY A 486 11.17 11.66 19.84
N VAL A 487 11.00 12.42 18.75
CA VAL A 487 11.09 11.89 17.38
C VAL A 487 12.50 11.35 17.11
N ASP A 488 12.57 10.20 16.45
CA ASP A 488 13.78 9.48 16.05
C ASP A 488 13.93 9.37 14.52
N TYR A 489 12.92 9.79 13.76
CA TYR A 489 12.86 9.70 12.29
C TYR A 489 12.02 10.85 11.73
N LEU A 490 12.51 11.55 10.71
CA LEU A 490 11.77 12.56 9.95
C LEU A 490 11.71 12.16 8.48
N LYS A 491 10.51 11.96 7.93
CA LYS A 491 10.25 12.04 6.49
C LYS A 491 10.04 13.51 6.13
N TYR A 492 10.83 14.02 5.20
CA TYR A 492 10.76 15.41 4.76
C TYR A 492 10.47 15.44 3.26
N ASP A 493 9.27 15.89 2.91
CA ASP A 493 8.72 15.84 1.55
C ASP A 493 9.22 16.98 0.64
N LEU A 494 8.56 17.23 -0.49
CA LEU A 494 8.83 18.38 -1.36
C LEU A 494 7.62 19.29 -1.66
N CYS A 495 6.40 18.87 -1.32
CA CYS A 495 5.18 19.59 -1.70
C CYS A 495 5.16 21.08 -1.28
N SER A 496 4.63 21.93 -2.16
CA SER A 496 4.55 23.40 -2.07
C SER A 496 5.88 24.18 -1.95
N TYR A 497 7.04 23.51 -2.00
CA TYR A 497 8.32 24.23 -2.01
C TYR A 497 8.62 24.89 -3.37
N SER A 498 8.06 24.37 -4.46
CA SER A 498 8.18 24.98 -5.81
C SER A 498 7.72 26.43 -5.85
N ASP A 499 6.77 26.81 -4.98
CA ASP A 499 6.26 28.18 -4.88
C ASP A 499 7.34 29.16 -4.41
N GLN A 500 8.39 28.64 -3.76
CA GLN A 500 9.52 29.41 -3.24
C GLN A 500 10.71 29.48 -4.21
N THR A 501 10.71 28.68 -5.28
CA THR A 501 11.85 28.63 -6.21
C THR A 501 11.69 29.58 -7.39
N ALA A 502 10.52 30.19 -7.60
CA ALA A 502 10.23 31.04 -8.75
C ALA A 502 10.59 30.37 -10.10
N GLY A 503 10.39 29.05 -10.19
CA GLY A 503 10.74 28.25 -11.37
C GLY A 503 12.22 27.82 -11.45
N ASP A 504 13.05 28.11 -10.44
CA ASP A 504 14.41 27.59 -10.36
C ASP A 504 14.39 26.06 -10.18
N THR A 505 14.94 25.37 -11.16
CA THR A 505 15.07 23.91 -11.24
C THR A 505 16.53 23.46 -11.19
N THR A 506 17.44 24.32 -10.74
CA THR A 506 18.85 23.96 -10.52
C THR A 506 18.98 22.87 -9.45
N LEU A 507 20.10 22.14 -9.47
CA LEU A 507 20.40 21.17 -8.42
C LEU A 507 20.42 21.84 -7.03
N PHE A 508 21.00 23.04 -6.93
CA PHE A 508 21.05 23.77 -5.68
C PHE A 508 19.65 24.11 -5.16
N ALA A 509 18.71 24.52 -6.03
CA ALA A 509 17.33 24.76 -5.63
C ALA A 509 16.67 23.51 -5.03
N GLN A 510 16.97 22.32 -5.57
CA GLN A 510 16.48 21.04 -5.03
C GLN A 510 17.15 20.65 -3.72
N GLN A 511 18.43 20.97 -3.54
CA GLN A 511 19.20 20.66 -2.32
C GLN A 511 18.85 21.59 -1.15
N LYS A 512 18.66 22.89 -1.43
CA LYS A 512 18.46 23.95 -0.44
C LYS A 512 17.45 23.61 0.67
N PRO A 513 16.21 23.15 0.39
CA PRO A 513 15.25 22.86 1.47
C PRO A 513 15.76 21.77 2.42
N TYR A 514 16.46 20.77 1.86
CA TYR A 514 17.03 19.68 2.63
C TYR A 514 18.26 20.10 3.44
N MET A 515 19.07 21.03 2.91
CA MET A 515 20.20 21.64 3.63
C MET A 515 19.73 22.38 4.89
N VAL A 516 18.67 23.18 4.76
CA VAL A 516 18.14 23.97 5.89
C VAL A 516 17.68 23.05 7.01
N MET A 517 16.79 22.10 6.73
CA MET A 517 16.30 21.18 7.76
C MET A 517 17.41 20.28 8.33
N ARG A 518 18.37 19.83 7.50
CA ARG A 518 19.57 19.10 7.98
C ARG A 518 20.30 19.89 9.06
N ASP A 519 20.59 21.16 8.81
CA ASP A 519 21.38 22.00 9.72
C ASP A 519 20.63 22.24 11.05
N GLU A 520 19.30 22.31 11.01
CA GLU A 520 18.47 22.45 12.21
C GLU A 520 18.33 21.15 13.01
N LEU A 521 18.23 19.99 12.33
CA LEU A 521 18.26 18.68 12.97
C LEU A 521 19.60 18.41 13.66
N ALA A 522 20.72 18.81 13.04
CA ALA A 522 22.06 18.61 13.59
C ALA A 522 22.31 19.37 14.91
N LYS A 523 21.50 20.39 15.22
CA LYS A 523 21.56 21.14 16.49
C LYS A 523 20.83 20.42 17.63
N GLN A 524 19.98 19.45 17.33
CA GLN A 524 19.20 18.74 18.33
C GLN A 524 20.06 17.65 18.99
N PRO A 525 20.03 17.48 20.32
CA PRO A 525 20.85 16.49 21.03
C PRO A 525 20.20 15.09 20.98
N ARG A 526 19.83 14.63 19.79
CA ARG A 526 19.20 13.34 19.52
C ARG A 526 19.48 12.87 18.11
N ASP A 527 19.63 11.55 17.95
CA ASP A 527 19.69 10.92 16.63
C ASP A 527 18.31 10.91 15.97
N ILE A 528 18.17 11.64 14.87
CA ILE A 528 16.98 11.65 14.02
C ILE A 528 17.36 11.15 12.63
N ILE A 529 16.78 10.02 12.22
CA ILE A 529 16.93 9.50 10.86
C ILE A 529 16.30 10.48 9.88
N TYR A 530 17.07 10.99 8.93
CA TYR A 530 16.60 11.97 7.97
C TYR A 530 16.28 11.33 6.63
N SER A 531 14.97 11.22 6.33
CA SER A 531 14.44 10.63 5.10
C SER A 531 14.02 11.72 4.12
N ILE A 532 14.75 11.81 3.01
CA ILE A 532 14.57 12.83 1.96
C ILE A 532 13.53 12.32 0.95
N CYS A 533 12.42 13.04 0.77
CA CYS A 533 11.31 12.64 -0.08
C CYS A 533 11.07 13.66 -1.22
N GLN A 534 11.93 13.61 -2.25
CA GLN A 534 11.84 14.46 -3.46
C GLN A 534 11.64 13.66 -4.76
N TYR A 535 11.22 12.41 -4.65
CA TYR A 535 10.76 11.59 -5.80
C TYR A 535 11.81 11.25 -6.87
N GLY A 536 13.10 11.29 -6.53
CA GLY A 536 14.21 10.96 -7.45
C GLY A 536 14.69 12.11 -8.36
N ILE A 537 14.09 13.29 -8.23
CA ILE A 537 14.45 14.52 -8.95
C ILE A 537 15.96 14.79 -8.89
N LYS A 538 16.54 15.10 -10.05
CA LYS A 538 17.98 15.38 -10.24
C LYS A 538 18.90 14.28 -9.69
N ASP A 539 18.52 13.02 -9.85
CA ASP A 539 19.32 11.87 -9.44
C ASP A 539 19.73 11.97 -7.96
N VAL A 540 18.76 12.08 -7.04
CA VAL A 540 19.00 12.32 -5.61
C VAL A 540 20.09 11.46 -4.98
N TRP A 541 20.26 10.24 -5.46
CA TRP A 541 21.30 9.33 -4.98
C TRP A 541 22.72 9.90 -5.14
N LYS A 542 22.93 10.85 -6.06
CA LYS A 542 24.22 11.54 -6.24
C LYS A 542 24.49 12.62 -5.19
N TRP A 543 23.45 13.08 -4.47
CA TRP A 543 23.57 14.22 -3.57
C TRP A 543 22.88 14.08 -2.20
N GLY A 544 22.03 13.08 -1.98
CA GLY A 544 21.31 12.86 -0.72
C GLY A 544 22.26 12.72 0.47
N THR A 545 23.38 12.01 0.30
CA THR A 545 24.44 11.90 1.32
C THR A 545 25.07 13.26 1.67
N GLN A 546 25.19 14.18 0.72
CA GLN A 546 25.73 15.54 0.98
C GLN A 546 24.79 16.35 1.89
N MET A 547 23.51 15.97 1.94
CA MET A 547 22.51 16.55 2.83
C MET A 547 22.42 15.82 4.17
N ASN A 548 23.37 14.93 4.49
CA ASN A 548 23.31 13.99 5.61
C ASN A 548 21.99 13.20 5.66
N GLY A 549 21.34 13.00 4.51
CA GLY A 549 20.18 12.13 4.42
C GLY A 549 20.59 10.69 4.67
N ASN A 550 19.82 9.98 5.48
CA ASN A 550 20.04 8.56 5.75
C ASN A 550 19.35 7.65 4.74
N LEU A 551 18.36 8.19 4.04
CA LEU A 551 17.67 7.55 2.93
C LEU A 551 17.02 8.63 2.06
N TRP A 552 16.79 8.31 0.80
CA TRP A 552 16.19 9.23 -0.17
C TRP A 552 15.28 8.51 -1.15
N ARG A 553 14.06 9.03 -1.33
CA ARG A 553 13.11 8.55 -2.33
C ARG A 553 13.69 8.65 -3.72
N THR A 554 13.71 7.54 -4.44
CA THR A 554 14.32 7.43 -5.78
C THR A 554 13.32 7.53 -6.92
N THR A 555 12.03 7.47 -6.62
CA THR A 555 10.92 7.51 -7.57
C THR A 555 9.72 8.24 -6.97
N GLU A 556 8.72 8.51 -7.81
CA GLU A 556 7.33 8.79 -7.41
C GLU A 556 6.76 7.72 -6.47
N ASP A 557 5.59 8.03 -5.89
CA ASP A 557 4.91 7.17 -4.92
C ASP A 557 4.50 5.82 -5.52
N ILE A 558 4.70 4.76 -4.74
CA ILE A 558 4.19 3.43 -5.07
C ILE A 558 2.66 3.39 -4.90
N THR A 559 2.00 2.74 -5.84
CA THR A 559 0.57 2.45 -5.78
C THR A 559 0.36 0.94 -5.75
N ASP A 560 -0.77 0.50 -5.23
CA ASP A 560 -1.10 -0.92 -5.07
C ASP A 560 -1.46 -1.59 -6.42
N THR A 561 -0.46 -1.72 -7.29
CA THR A 561 -0.51 -2.35 -8.61
C THR A 561 0.83 -3.00 -8.95
N TRP A 562 0.79 -4.05 -9.77
CA TRP A 562 2.02 -4.69 -10.27
C TRP A 562 2.85 -3.73 -11.12
N GLU A 563 2.21 -2.90 -11.95
CA GLU A 563 2.87 -1.95 -12.85
C GLU A 563 3.69 -0.92 -12.07
N SER A 564 3.15 -0.42 -10.96
CA SER A 564 3.84 0.54 -10.10
C SER A 564 5.02 -0.12 -9.40
N LEU A 565 4.83 -1.28 -8.76
CA LEU A 565 5.92 -2.06 -8.16
C LEU A 565 7.02 -2.34 -9.20
N TYR A 566 6.63 -2.78 -10.39
CA TYR A 566 7.54 -3.11 -11.47
C TYR A 566 8.37 -1.89 -11.90
N GLY A 567 7.70 -0.77 -12.18
CA GLY A 567 8.33 0.47 -12.63
C GLY A 567 9.26 1.09 -11.59
N ILE A 568 8.94 0.93 -10.31
CA ILE A 568 9.73 1.49 -9.20
C ILE A 568 10.89 0.57 -8.81
N GLY A 569 10.62 -0.71 -8.56
CA GLY A 569 11.61 -1.65 -8.06
C GLY A 569 12.65 -2.06 -9.11
N PHE A 570 12.22 -2.40 -10.33
CA PHE A 570 13.13 -2.90 -11.36
C PHE A 570 13.87 -1.79 -12.14
N SER A 571 13.55 -0.51 -11.90
CA SER A 571 14.27 0.64 -12.47
C SER A 571 15.53 1.04 -11.68
N GLN A 572 15.77 0.42 -10.53
CA GLN A 572 16.88 0.70 -9.59
C GLN A 572 18.26 0.20 -10.09
N THR A 573 18.56 0.40 -11.38
CA THR A 573 19.77 -0.17 -12.03
C THR A 573 20.99 0.76 -11.97
N ASN A 574 20.77 2.06 -11.80
CA ASN A 574 21.83 3.08 -11.97
C ASN A 574 22.24 3.75 -10.65
N ASN A 575 21.61 3.38 -9.52
CA ASN A 575 21.81 4.02 -8.23
C ASN A 575 22.46 3.11 -7.18
N ALA A 576 22.71 1.83 -7.50
CA ALA A 576 23.29 0.86 -6.57
C ALA A 576 24.66 1.27 -5.98
N ALA A 577 25.47 2.02 -6.74
CA ALA A 577 26.77 2.50 -6.29
C ALA A 577 26.70 3.58 -5.18
N TYR A 578 25.52 4.17 -4.98
CA TYR A 578 25.30 5.28 -4.05
C TYR A 578 24.62 4.83 -2.75
N ALA A 579 24.10 3.61 -2.69
CA ALA A 579 23.56 3.02 -1.46
C ALA A 579 24.66 2.33 -0.64
N GLY A 580 24.60 2.49 0.68
CA GLY A 580 25.52 1.88 1.62
C GLY A 580 25.22 2.26 3.07
N PRO A 581 26.01 1.76 4.04
CA PRO A 581 25.83 2.09 5.46
C PRO A 581 25.75 3.61 5.67
N GLY A 582 24.60 4.07 6.18
CA GLY A 582 24.30 5.47 6.44
C GLY A 582 23.58 6.24 5.34
N GLY A 583 23.32 5.64 4.17
CA GLY A 583 22.60 6.28 3.06
C GLY A 583 21.98 5.27 2.10
N TRP A 584 20.64 5.22 2.03
CA TRP A 584 19.92 4.19 1.29
C TRP A 584 19.02 4.76 0.19
N ASN A 585 19.01 4.08 -0.97
CA ASN A 585 18.00 4.31 -2.00
C ASN A 585 16.65 3.82 -1.48
N ASP A 586 15.65 4.69 -1.46
CA ASP A 586 14.29 4.38 -1.05
C ASP A 586 13.36 4.26 -2.27
N PRO A 587 13.03 3.04 -2.70
CA PRO A 587 11.99 2.78 -3.70
C PRO A 587 10.57 2.76 -3.11
N ASP A 588 10.35 3.43 -1.98
CA ASP A 588 9.06 3.60 -1.30
C ASP A 588 8.54 2.36 -0.56
N MET A 589 7.40 2.53 0.12
CA MET A 589 6.82 1.62 1.11
C MET A 589 6.37 0.26 0.54
N LEU A 590 6.22 -0.72 1.45
CA LEU A 590 5.72 -2.06 1.12
C LEU A 590 4.19 -2.08 1.01
N ILE A 591 3.67 -2.50 -0.14
CA ILE A 591 2.23 -2.69 -0.44
C ILE A 591 1.80 -4.15 -0.24
N LEU A 592 1.99 -4.66 0.98
CA LEU A 592 1.64 -6.04 1.37
C LEU A 592 0.36 -6.04 2.23
N GLY A 593 -0.39 -7.14 2.28
CA GLY A 593 -1.54 -7.23 3.21
C GLY A 593 -2.68 -6.27 2.87
N ARG A 594 -3.28 -5.60 3.88
CA ARG A 594 -4.43 -4.69 3.67
C ARG A 594 -4.03 -3.22 3.58
N VAL A 595 -4.25 -2.60 2.43
CA VAL A 595 -3.92 -1.19 2.09
C VAL A 595 -5.18 -0.46 1.61
N GLY A 596 -5.15 0.87 1.48
CA GLY A 596 -6.30 1.63 1.01
C GLY A 596 -6.24 3.15 1.11
N TRP A 597 -5.12 3.74 1.59
CA TRP A 597 -4.90 5.20 1.70
C TRP A 597 -6.07 5.95 2.37
N GLY A 598 -6.78 5.33 3.32
CA GLY A 598 -8.01 5.90 3.87
C GLY A 598 -8.87 4.93 4.69
N GLU A 599 -10.18 5.20 4.74
CA GLU A 599 -11.13 4.37 5.51
C GLU A 599 -11.45 3.03 4.86
N ASN A 600 -11.30 2.94 3.53
CA ASN A 600 -11.69 1.78 2.74
C ASN A 600 -10.49 0.87 2.45
N LEU A 601 -10.05 0.15 3.48
CA LEU A 601 -9.02 -0.86 3.33
C LEU A 601 -9.51 -2.06 2.50
N HIS A 602 -8.64 -2.53 1.62
CA HIS A 602 -8.83 -3.77 0.86
C HIS A 602 -7.58 -4.63 0.94
N GLN A 603 -7.70 -5.91 0.59
CA GLN A 603 -6.52 -6.72 0.35
C GLN A 603 -5.75 -6.12 -0.82
N THR A 604 -4.41 -6.06 -0.72
CA THR A 604 -3.53 -5.63 -1.81
C THR A 604 -3.92 -6.27 -3.13
N ASN A 605 -3.84 -5.50 -4.20
CA ASN A 605 -4.07 -5.96 -5.56
C ASN A 605 -2.92 -6.82 -6.10
N LEU A 606 -1.83 -6.97 -5.35
CA LEU A 606 -0.75 -7.88 -5.69
C LEU A 606 -1.13 -9.34 -5.42
N THR A 607 -0.87 -10.20 -6.40
CA THR A 607 -0.91 -11.65 -6.21
C THR A 607 0.11 -12.10 -5.16
N PRO A 608 -0.06 -13.30 -4.56
CA PRO A 608 0.94 -13.86 -3.67
C PRO A 608 2.35 -13.96 -4.30
N TYR A 609 2.44 -14.22 -5.62
CA TYR A 609 3.72 -14.29 -6.33
C TYR A 609 4.41 -12.92 -6.37
N GLU A 610 3.65 -11.87 -6.68
CA GLU A 610 4.12 -10.49 -6.75
C GLU A 610 4.54 -9.98 -5.37
N GLN A 611 3.85 -10.36 -4.31
CA GLN A 611 4.23 -10.02 -2.93
C GLN A 611 5.56 -10.68 -2.51
N TYR A 612 5.82 -11.93 -2.92
CA TYR A 612 7.14 -12.55 -2.76
C TYR A 612 8.22 -11.80 -3.56
N THR A 613 7.92 -11.40 -4.80
CA THR A 613 8.81 -10.57 -5.63
C THR A 613 9.11 -9.23 -4.97
N HIS A 614 8.09 -8.53 -4.47
CA HIS A 614 8.22 -7.24 -3.81
C HIS A 614 9.23 -7.30 -2.66
N MET A 615 8.99 -8.24 -1.72
CA MET A 615 9.80 -8.39 -0.53
C MET A 615 11.23 -8.85 -0.86
N SER A 616 11.39 -9.76 -1.84
CA SER A 616 12.72 -10.19 -2.31
C SER A 616 13.50 -9.08 -3.01
N LEU A 617 12.85 -8.29 -3.86
CA LEU A 617 13.52 -7.22 -4.60
C LEU A 617 13.94 -6.10 -3.66
N TRP A 618 13.07 -5.64 -2.75
CA TRP A 618 13.44 -4.62 -1.76
C TRP A 618 14.62 -5.08 -0.89
N SER A 619 14.60 -6.33 -0.45
CA SER A 619 15.70 -6.89 0.36
C SER A 619 17.02 -7.00 -0.43
N LEU A 620 16.95 -7.35 -1.72
CA LEU A 620 18.11 -7.36 -2.61
C LEU A 620 18.65 -5.94 -2.81
N LEU A 621 17.76 -4.95 -2.89
CA LEU A 621 18.13 -3.57 -3.10
C LEU A 621 18.74 -2.91 -1.85
N SER A 622 18.69 -3.55 -0.68
CA SER A 622 18.97 -2.88 0.61
C SER A 622 18.10 -1.63 0.79
N ALA A 623 16.83 -1.74 0.38
CA ALA A 623 15.86 -0.68 0.50
C ALA A 623 15.37 -0.57 1.95
N PRO A 624 14.98 0.62 2.42
CA PRO A 624 14.18 0.75 3.63
C PRO A 624 12.96 -0.18 3.55
N LEU A 625 12.73 -0.98 4.60
CA LEU A 625 11.56 -1.85 4.67
C LEU A 625 10.51 -1.17 5.54
N LEU A 626 9.59 -0.45 4.90
CA LEU A 626 8.51 0.27 5.58
C LEU A 626 7.17 -0.39 5.26
N ILE A 627 6.57 -1.08 6.23
CA ILE A 627 5.25 -1.71 6.08
C ILE A 627 4.19 -0.61 5.88
N GLY A 628 3.39 -0.70 4.81
CA GLY A 628 2.32 0.25 4.52
C GLY A 628 0.91 -0.18 4.92
N CYS A 629 0.71 -1.42 5.38
CA CYS A 629 -0.63 -1.94 5.66
C CYS A 629 -1.10 -1.77 7.10
N ASP A 630 -2.38 -2.06 7.33
CA ASP A 630 -2.95 -2.11 8.68
C ASP A 630 -2.37 -3.30 9.48
N MET A 631 -1.56 -2.96 10.47
CA MET A 631 -0.83 -3.92 11.30
C MET A 631 -1.76 -4.80 12.16
N ASP A 632 -2.96 -4.31 12.52
CA ASP A 632 -3.93 -5.11 13.27
C ASP A 632 -4.48 -6.26 12.41
N LYS A 633 -4.61 -6.03 11.09
CA LYS A 633 -5.22 -6.96 10.13
C LYS A 633 -4.23 -7.87 9.39
N LEU A 634 -3.00 -8.01 9.89
CA LEU A 634 -2.01 -8.93 9.31
C LEU A 634 -2.49 -10.39 9.40
N ASP A 635 -2.70 -11.01 8.24
CA ASP A 635 -3.00 -12.43 8.07
C ASP A 635 -1.72 -13.31 8.15
N GLU A 636 -1.90 -14.64 8.15
CA GLU A 636 -0.78 -15.58 8.27
C GLU A 636 0.19 -15.50 7.08
N PHE A 637 -0.32 -15.22 5.88
CA PHE A 637 0.51 -15.07 4.68
C PHE A 637 1.40 -13.84 4.75
N THR A 638 0.84 -12.70 5.15
CA THR A 638 1.56 -11.44 5.31
C THR A 638 2.59 -11.55 6.43
N LEU A 639 2.25 -12.19 7.55
CA LEU A 639 3.23 -12.49 8.61
C LEU A 639 4.36 -13.41 8.11
N ASN A 640 4.05 -14.37 7.25
CA ASN A 640 5.06 -15.23 6.61
C ASN A 640 6.05 -14.45 5.74
N LEU A 641 5.60 -13.39 5.07
CA LEU A 641 6.48 -12.47 4.31
C LEU A 641 7.35 -11.66 5.26
N LEU A 642 6.74 -11.02 6.26
CA LEU A 642 7.39 -10.08 7.17
C LEU A 642 8.27 -10.73 8.25
N LYS A 643 8.17 -12.05 8.46
CA LYS A 643 8.92 -12.79 9.50
C LYS A 643 9.91 -13.80 8.92
N ASN A 644 10.27 -13.68 7.64
CA ASN A 644 11.35 -14.49 7.09
C ASN A 644 12.73 -13.93 7.50
N ARG A 645 13.38 -14.59 8.46
CA ARG A 645 14.66 -14.13 9.01
C ARG A 645 15.78 -14.05 7.95
N GLU A 646 15.76 -14.91 6.93
CA GLU A 646 16.86 -14.97 5.97
C GLU A 646 16.68 -13.93 4.86
N VAL A 647 15.44 -13.65 4.45
CA VAL A 647 15.11 -12.52 3.57
C VAL A 647 15.54 -11.21 4.22
N ILE A 648 15.14 -10.99 5.47
CA ILE A 648 15.53 -9.81 6.26
C ILE A 648 17.04 -9.75 6.46
N ALA A 649 17.72 -10.88 6.65
CA ALA A 649 19.17 -10.90 6.79
C ALA A 649 19.91 -10.50 5.49
N ILE A 650 19.32 -10.73 4.31
CA ILE A 650 19.90 -10.22 3.06
C ILE A 650 19.85 -8.69 3.02
N ASP A 651 18.71 -8.11 3.40
CA ASP A 651 18.51 -6.67 3.50
C ASP A 651 19.47 -6.03 4.52
N GLN A 652 19.51 -6.61 5.71
CA GLN A 652 20.27 -6.13 6.88
C GLN A 652 21.75 -6.58 6.87
N ASP A 653 22.26 -7.11 5.76
CA ASP A 653 23.66 -7.54 5.64
C ASP A 653 24.61 -6.34 5.80
N VAL A 654 25.62 -6.50 6.66
CA VAL A 654 26.51 -5.40 7.08
C VAL A 654 27.43 -4.88 5.97
N ALA A 655 27.54 -5.57 4.83
CA ALA A 655 28.23 -4.98 3.67
C ALA A 655 27.43 -3.82 3.06
N GLY A 656 26.12 -3.76 3.31
CA GLY A 656 25.24 -2.70 2.85
C GLY A 656 25.22 -2.52 1.34
N LYS A 657 25.52 -3.57 0.57
CA LYS A 657 25.53 -3.49 -0.89
C LYS A 657 24.13 -3.66 -1.45
N GLN A 658 23.66 -2.70 -2.24
CA GLN A 658 22.51 -2.87 -3.11
C GLN A 658 22.82 -3.86 -4.24
N ALA A 659 21.86 -4.71 -4.60
CA ALA A 659 22.00 -5.63 -5.73
C ALA A 659 22.07 -4.89 -7.07
N GLY A 660 22.86 -5.44 -8.00
CA GLY A 660 22.85 -5.03 -9.40
C GLY A 660 22.10 -6.04 -10.27
N ARG A 661 21.43 -5.55 -11.32
CA ARG A 661 20.87 -6.41 -12.38
C ARG A 661 21.98 -6.91 -13.29
N VAL A 662 22.24 -8.21 -13.28
CA VAL A 662 23.32 -8.83 -14.07
C VAL A 662 22.78 -9.45 -15.36
N ILE A 663 21.56 -10.00 -15.34
CA ILE A 663 20.92 -10.58 -16.51
C ILE A 663 19.57 -9.91 -16.74
N ASN A 664 19.29 -9.61 -18.01
CA ASN A 664 18.00 -9.12 -18.49
C ASN A 664 17.69 -9.80 -19.83
N ASP A 665 17.13 -11.01 -19.77
CA ASP A 665 16.84 -11.86 -20.93
C ASP A 665 15.33 -12.04 -21.08
N LYS A 666 14.74 -11.37 -22.08
CA LYS A 666 13.29 -11.37 -22.34
C LYS A 666 12.51 -10.94 -21.08
N GLN A 667 11.75 -11.87 -20.50
CA GLN A 667 10.96 -11.70 -19.28
C GLN A 667 11.70 -12.19 -18.03
N ILE A 668 12.95 -12.65 -18.10
CA ILE A 668 13.72 -13.08 -16.92
C ILE A 668 14.78 -12.04 -16.57
N GLN A 669 14.82 -11.66 -15.29
CA GLN A 669 15.91 -10.86 -14.74
C GLN A 669 16.63 -11.59 -13.62
N VAL A 670 17.95 -11.44 -13.55
CA VAL A 670 18.76 -11.92 -12.42
C VAL A 670 19.46 -10.75 -11.75
N TRP A 671 19.15 -10.57 -10.47
CA TRP A 671 19.75 -9.55 -9.61
C TRP A 671 20.68 -10.21 -8.61
N VAL A 672 21.84 -9.60 -8.38
CA VAL A 672 22.92 -10.18 -7.57
C VAL A 672 23.40 -9.17 -6.53
N LYS A 673 23.40 -9.58 -5.27
CA LYS A 673 23.90 -8.83 -4.11
C LYS A 673 25.13 -9.53 -3.54
N GLN A 674 26.22 -8.80 -3.39
CA GLN A 674 27.39 -9.28 -2.65
C GLN A 674 27.14 -9.14 -1.14
N LEU A 675 27.41 -10.19 -0.37
CA LEU A 675 27.27 -10.17 1.10
C LEU A 675 28.62 -10.07 1.80
N ALA A 676 28.60 -9.67 3.08
CA ALA A 676 29.79 -9.44 3.90
C ALA A 676 30.65 -10.69 4.11
N ASP A 677 30.04 -11.88 4.11
CA ASP A 677 30.73 -13.17 4.29
C ASP A 677 31.39 -13.70 3.00
N GLY A 678 31.32 -12.95 1.90
CA GLY A 678 31.86 -13.34 0.59
C GLY A 678 30.88 -14.09 -0.30
N SER A 679 29.74 -14.55 0.24
CA SER A 679 28.68 -15.19 -0.55
C SER A 679 27.87 -14.19 -1.38
N LYS A 680 27.00 -14.68 -2.28
CA LYS A 680 26.09 -13.83 -3.06
C LYS A 680 24.63 -14.23 -2.83
N ALA A 681 23.77 -13.24 -2.64
CA ALA A 681 22.33 -13.43 -2.74
C ALA A 681 21.87 -13.13 -4.17
N ILE A 682 20.99 -13.95 -4.73
CA ILE A 682 20.48 -13.81 -6.08
C ILE A 682 18.96 -13.92 -6.13
N GLY A 683 18.32 -13.02 -6.87
CA GLY A 683 16.91 -13.11 -7.23
C GLY A 683 16.76 -13.38 -8.72
N ILE A 684 16.13 -14.51 -9.06
CA ILE A 684 15.77 -14.86 -10.44
C ILE A 684 14.27 -14.57 -10.60
N PHE A 685 13.95 -13.49 -11.30
CA PHE A 685 12.59 -12.96 -11.43
C PHE A 685 12.00 -13.31 -12.79
N ASN A 686 10.74 -13.68 -12.79
CA ASN A 686 9.95 -13.87 -14.00
C ASN A 686 8.94 -12.75 -14.12
N LEU A 687 9.14 -11.87 -15.10
CA LEU A 687 8.29 -10.73 -15.44
C LEU A 687 7.18 -11.11 -16.43
N GLY A 688 7.04 -12.40 -16.75
CA GLY A 688 5.99 -12.91 -17.63
C GLY A 688 4.76 -13.39 -16.88
N GLU A 689 3.69 -13.56 -17.64
CA GLU A 689 2.34 -13.96 -17.17
C GLU A 689 2.16 -15.48 -17.00
N LYS A 690 3.21 -16.27 -17.25
CA LYS A 690 3.18 -17.73 -17.13
C LYS A 690 4.39 -18.24 -16.36
N TYR A 691 4.28 -19.44 -15.81
CA TYR A 691 5.43 -20.16 -15.27
C TYR A 691 6.56 -20.27 -16.32
N SER A 692 7.78 -20.01 -15.87
CA SER A 692 8.96 -20.07 -16.72
C SER A 692 10.03 -20.97 -16.11
N LYS A 693 10.46 -21.97 -16.88
CA LYS A 693 11.61 -22.80 -16.51
C LYS A 693 12.89 -22.09 -16.93
N TYR A 694 13.80 -21.89 -16.00
CA TYR A 694 15.06 -21.19 -16.22
C TYR A 694 16.22 -21.92 -15.55
N THR A 695 17.37 -21.94 -16.23
CA THR A 695 18.63 -22.49 -15.70
C THR A 695 19.66 -21.38 -15.67
N LEU A 696 20.14 -21.05 -14.47
CA LEU A 696 21.22 -20.09 -14.27
C LEU A 696 22.56 -20.83 -14.18
N ASP A 697 23.46 -20.56 -15.12
CA ASP A 697 24.88 -20.91 -15.01
C ASP A 697 25.60 -19.89 -14.12
N PHE A 698 26.26 -20.33 -13.07
CA PHE A 698 26.94 -19.45 -12.10
C PHE A 698 28.19 -18.76 -12.68
N ASN A 699 28.73 -19.21 -13.81
CA ASN A 699 29.76 -18.46 -14.53
C ASN A 699 29.22 -17.13 -15.05
N SER A 700 27.94 -17.06 -15.44
CA SER A 700 27.31 -15.83 -15.95
C SER A 700 27.19 -14.71 -14.91
N ILE A 701 27.32 -15.06 -13.62
CA ILE A 701 27.32 -14.12 -12.48
C ILE A 701 28.66 -14.10 -11.73
N HIS A 702 29.74 -14.57 -12.38
CA HIS A 702 31.10 -14.59 -11.86
C HIS A 702 31.23 -15.28 -10.50
N MET A 703 30.71 -16.51 -10.39
CA MET A 703 30.79 -17.35 -9.17
C MET A 703 31.44 -18.71 -9.43
N GLY A 704 31.26 -19.30 -10.61
CA GLY A 704 31.73 -20.67 -10.89
C GLY A 704 31.01 -21.71 -10.05
N ARG A 705 31.74 -22.73 -9.57
CA ARG A 705 31.14 -23.79 -8.74
C ARG A 705 30.97 -23.31 -7.29
N VAL A 706 29.75 -23.47 -6.75
CA VAL A 706 29.41 -23.10 -5.37
C VAL A 706 29.24 -24.36 -4.52
N LYS A 707 29.52 -24.26 -3.22
CA LYS A 707 29.38 -25.37 -2.28
C LYS A 707 27.93 -25.65 -1.97
N VAL A 708 27.13 -24.60 -1.77
CA VAL A 708 25.71 -24.74 -1.40
C VAL A 708 24.87 -23.69 -2.11
N VAL A 709 23.73 -24.12 -2.64
CA VAL A 709 22.63 -23.25 -3.06
C VAL A 709 21.53 -23.37 -2.00
N ARG A 710 21.21 -22.27 -1.34
CA ARG A 710 20.20 -22.20 -0.29
C ARG A 710 19.01 -21.38 -0.74
N ASP A 711 17.81 -21.96 -0.69
CA ASP A 711 16.55 -21.25 -0.82
C ASP A 711 16.27 -20.43 0.45
N ILE A 712 16.22 -19.11 0.28
CA ILE A 712 16.11 -18.14 1.36
C ILE A 712 14.67 -18.13 1.91
N TRP A 713 13.67 -18.22 1.03
CA TRP A 713 12.28 -18.26 1.46
C TRP A 713 11.98 -19.54 2.24
N GLN A 714 12.40 -20.69 1.71
CA GLN A 714 12.19 -21.99 2.34
C GLN A 714 13.20 -22.30 3.47
N GLN A 715 14.25 -21.49 3.61
CA GLN A 715 15.37 -21.69 4.54
C GLN A 715 15.98 -23.09 4.42
N LYS A 716 16.21 -23.53 3.18
CA LYS A 716 16.59 -24.91 2.86
C LYS A 716 17.72 -24.96 1.83
N ASP A 717 18.70 -25.83 2.07
CA ASP A 717 19.72 -26.14 1.06
C ASP A 717 19.11 -27.02 -0.03
N ILE A 718 19.16 -26.57 -1.28
CA ILE A 718 18.49 -27.23 -2.42
C ILE A 718 19.48 -27.91 -3.38
N ALA A 719 20.75 -27.51 -3.38
CA ALA A 719 21.80 -28.15 -4.17
C ALA A 719 23.17 -27.97 -3.51
N LYS A 720 24.11 -28.89 -3.79
CA LYS A 720 25.48 -28.85 -3.25
C LYS A 720 26.51 -29.12 -4.34
N ASN A 721 27.64 -28.44 -4.29
CA ASN A 721 28.78 -28.59 -5.21
C ASN A 721 28.36 -28.50 -6.70
N VAL A 722 27.57 -27.49 -7.06
CA VAL A 722 27.01 -27.31 -8.41
C VAL A 722 27.55 -26.03 -9.08
N ALA A 723 27.53 -25.98 -10.41
CA ALA A 723 27.91 -24.80 -11.20
C ALA A 723 26.71 -24.03 -11.79
N GLY A 724 25.50 -24.42 -11.42
CA GLY A 724 24.27 -23.75 -11.84
C GLY A 724 23.05 -24.27 -11.09
N VAL A 725 21.91 -23.62 -11.29
CA VAL A 725 20.62 -24.01 -10.70
C VAL A 725 19.49 -23.90 -11.72
N SER A 726 18.68 -24.95 -11.80
CA SER A 726 17.46 -24.99 -12.63
C SER A 726 16.24 -24.80 -11.74
N CYS A 727 15.30 -23.95 -12.16
CA CYS A 727 14.09 -23.69 -11.40
C CYS A 727 12.90 -23.42 -12.32
N ASN A 728 11.68 -23.65 -11.82
CA ASN A 728 10.45 -23.18 -12.43
C ASN A 728 9.99 -21.96 -11.61
N ILE A 729 9.73 -20.83 -12.25
CA ILE A 729 9.48 -19.53 -11.60
C ILE A 729 8.04 -19.12 -11.88
N PRO A 730 7.23 -18.76 -10.86
CA PRO A 730 5.84 -18.36 -11.06
C PRO A 730 5.73 -17.07 -11.88
N PRO A 731 4.57 -16.80 -12.49
CA PRO A 731 4.33 -15.52 -13.15
C PRO A 731 4.50 -14.37 -12.16
N HIS A 732 5.19 -13.32 -12.58
CA HIS A 732 5.58 -12.16 -11.74
C HIS A 732 6.32 -12.53 -10.45
N GLY A 733 6.84 -13.76 -10.38
CA GLY A 733 7.40 -14.35 -9.19
C GLY A 733 8.92 -14.38 -9.16
N VAL A 734 9.46 -14.90 -8.06
CA VAL A 734 10.90 -14.95 -7.80
C VAL A 734 11.35 -16.33 -7.30
N ARG A 735 12.59 -16.66 -7.62
CA ARG A 735 13.39 -17.63 -6.86
C ARG A 735 14.55 -16.91 -6.21
N PHE A 736 14.61 -16.97 -4.89
CA PHE A 736 15.52 -16.17 -4.08
C PHE A 736 16.52 -17.08 -3.34
N TYR A 737 17.79 -17.01 -3.74
CA TYR A 737 18.82 -17.94 -3.29
C TYR A 737 20.03 -17.24 -2.68
N LYS A 738 20.67 -17.89 -1.70
CA LYS A 738 22.01 -17.57 -1.24
C LYS A 738 22.98 -18.62 -1.78
N LEU A 739 24.07 -18.17 -2.37
CA LEU A 739 25.09 -19.00 -3.00
C LEU A 739 26.40 -18.89 -2.19
N MET A 740 26.85 -20.01 -1.62
CA MET A 740 27.98 -20.07 -0.67
C MET A 740 29.10 -21.00 -1.13
#